data_AF-A0A178JGS6-F1
#
_entry.id   AF-A0A178JGS6-F1
#
_cell.length_a   1.000
_cell.length_b   1.000
_cell.length_c   1.000
_cell.angle_alpha   90.00
_cell.angle_beta   90.00
_cell.angle_gamma   90.00
#
_symmetry.space_group_name_H-M   'P 1'
#
loop_
_entity.id
_entity.type
_entity.pdbx_description
1 polymer ?
#
loop_
_entity_poly.entity_id
_entity_poly.type
_entity_poly.pdbx_seq_one_letter_code
_entity_poly.pdbx_strand_id
1 'polypeptide(L)'
;MNPFSVICLDNNPISVEQLRRELSPLSSKFDLHTADSIEDAHAALEYCFEQKQTVALVIASHHENFNGADFLVQLDRNTHTQSARKVLISCGQDIQAILSAVNEGRLDHCLTKPLQDNLVHKTAQKELTTFILENDKENLLSYSQVLDQHRLLRAHIEQKMRSYREGFISDHHSLSDQELVEKVTSALLDFFAQEDETQACRTYSPEHLLTIEGEENQFLWFITKGEVALYKKDDVGMQREVVRHTQGNIVGGMSFVTGEPSFSTAVTLSQTEVIKLDREVFSKVMHSNMTLLPLFTNLLLRHFNRRLQRSINTKLELQKTLESLESAHQQLIEREKMAMLGQLVAGVAHELNNPIAAILRGTETLTNKIQQLVDDRSIEEVGMDGIAVLKEGLNQRPRSTAKERELTKILDGQIQDRRLAKKLVKLGLETDNKWIELATNQPQQAQQTLERLEDYHLAGATLRSINVCAGRIADMVKSLKGYARPDDEKLHLVDIHEGIEDTLVIFENRLKFHTVERLYEDIPQIQCQPIALQQVWTNLISNAIDAFPAKGELKVQTQKLSRCGCDWVVVSFTDNGCGIAPATQQQMFTLNFTTKKEGNFGLGIGLSVCQQIVHQHGGQIKVDSVVGQFTKMSVWLPFCQVPPIVKEL
;
A
#
# COMPACT_ATOMS: atom_id res chain seq x y z
N MET A 1 -18.20 30.70 24.52
CA MET A 1 -18.45 31.23 23.17
C MET A 1 -17.08 31.51 22.58
N ASN A 2 -16.75 30.78 21.53
CA ASN A 2 -15.48 30.94 20.83
C ASN A 2 -15.49 32.23 19.98
N PRO A 3 -14.33 32.79 19.62
CA PRO A 3 -14.29 33.99 18.76
C PRO A 3 -14.81 33.73 17.34
N PHE A 4 -14.80 32.46 16.91
CA PHE A 4 -15.14 32.02 15.56
C PHE A 4 -16.23 30.96 15.56
N SER A 5 -17.09 31.00 14.55
CA SER A 5 -18.17 30.02 14.33
C SER A 5 -18.09 29.34 12.97
N VAL A 6 -18.67 28.14 12.90
CA VAL A 6 -18.86 27.36 11.67
C VAL A 6 -20.35 27.11 11.50
N ILE A 7 -20.87 27.38 10.30
CA ILE A 7 -22.28 27.18 9.97
C ILE A 7 -22.40 26.02 8.99
N CYS A 8 -23.25 25.05 9.30
CA CYS A 8 -23.56 23.91 8.46
C CYS A 8 -25.03 23.97 8.05
N LEU A 9 -25.28 23.98 6.75
CA LEU A 9 -26.60 24.11 6.15
C LEU A 9 -26.94 22.86 5.33
N ASP A 10 -27.86 22.03 5.83
CA ASP A 10 -28.36 20.85 5.13
C ASP A 10 -29.78 20.53 5.63
N ASN A 11 -30.72 20.29 4.72
CA ASN A 11 -32.11 19.96 5.07
C ASN A 11 -32.32 18.47 5.42
N ASN A 12 -31.30 17.64 5.28
CA ASN A 12 -31.36 16.22 5.62
C ASN A 12 -30.82 15.99 7.05
N PRO A 13 -31.67 15.59 8.02
CA PRO A 13 -31.27 15.43 9.41
C PRO A 13 -30.17 14.37 9.63
N ILE A 14 -30.10 13.35 8.76
CA ILE A 14 -29.03 12.34 8.81
C ILE A 14 -27.70 12.96 8.38
N SER A 15 -27.73 13.81 7.36
CA SER A 15 -26.52 14.51 6.87
C SER A 15 -26.05 15.56 7.88
N VAL A 16 -26.98 16.28 8.52
CA VAL A 16 -26.67 17.23 9.61
C VAL A 16 -25.97 16.54 10.77
N GLU A 17 -26.44 15.37 11.21
CA GLU A 17 -25.75 14.65 12.29
C GLU A 17 -24.42 14.02 11.89
N GLN A 18 -24.27 13.63 10.63
CA GLN A 18 -22.97 13.25 10.10
C GLN A 18 -21.99 14.43 10.14
N LEU A 19 -22.41 15.62 9.68
CA LEU A 19 -21.59 16.83 9.71
C LEU A 19 -21.22 17.21 11.15
N ARG A 20 -22.18 17.14 12.08
CA ARG A 20 -21.94 17.39 13.51
C ARG A 20 -20.91 16.43 14.09
N ARG A 21 -21.00 15.13 13.74
CA ARG A 21 -20.04 14.12 14.21
C ARG A 21 -18.64 14.36 13.65
N GLU A 22 -18.53 14.63 12.35
CA GLU A 22 -17.24 14.87 11.69
C GLU A 22 -16.56 16.18 12.13
N LEU A 23 -17.35 17.21 12.46
CA LEU A 23 -16.83 18.51 12.91
C LEU A 23 -16.69 18.63 14.43
N SER A 24 -17.19 17.65 15.20
CA SER A 24 -17.08 17.61 16.66
C SER A 24 -15.67 17.90 17.20
N PRO A 25 -14.57 17.40 16.61
CA PRO A 25 -13.22 17.71 17.09
C PRO A 25 -12.87 19.21 17.05
N LEU A 26 -13.52 19.99 16.18
CA LEU A 26 -13.30 21.43 16.02
C LEU A 26 -14.06 22.27 17.07
N SER A 27 -15.03 21.68 17.77
CA SER A 27 -15.91 22.37 18.74
C SER A 27 -15.18 22.98 19.94
N SER A 28 -13.97 22.51 20.23
CA SER A 28 -13.11 23.06 21.27
C SER A 28 -12.63 24.49 20.98
N LYS A 29 -12.67 24.93 19.71
CA LYS A 29 -12.17 26.24 19.25
C LYS A 29 -13.12 27.00 18.34
N PHE A 30 -14.16 26.35 17.82
CA PHE A 30 -15.16 26.93 16.94
C PHE A 30 -16.55 26.58 17.44
N ASP A 31 -17.47 27.55 17.49
CA ASP A 31 -18.86 27.26 17.80
C ASP A 31 -19.56 26.72 16.54
N LEU A 32 -20.20 25.55 16.65
CA LEU A 32 -20.85 24.86 15.54
C LEU A 32 -22.34 25.18 15.53
N HIS A 33 -22.83 25.77 14.45
CA HIS A 33 -24.25 26.03 14.22
C HIS A 33 -24.75 25.17 13.05
N THR A 34 -25.77 24.37 13.29
CA THR A 34 -26.45 23.59 12.25
C THR A 34 -27.79 24.23 11.93
N ALA A 35 -28.10 24.36 10.65
CA ALA A 35 -29.35 24.92 10.15
C ALA A 35 -29.96 23.95 9.13
N ASP A 36 -31.25 23.67 9.33
CA ASP A 36 -31.99 22.70 8.51
C ASP A 36 -32.76 23.40 7.36
N SER A 37 -32.85 24.73 7.42
CA SER A 37 -33.45 25.59 6.40
C SER A 37 -32.58 26.82 6.12
N ILE A 38 -32.79 27.46 4.97
CA ILE A 38 -32.12 28.72 4.63
C ILE A 38 -32.50 29.83 5.62
N GLU A 39 -33.74 29.82 6.12
CA GLU A 39 -34.22 30.78 7.13
C GLU A 39 -33.48 30.60 8.46
N ASP A 40 -33.30 29.35 8.91
CA ASP A 40 -32.51 29.03 10.12
C ASP A 40 -31.04 29.43 9.95
N ALA A 41 -30.50 29.31 8.74
CA ALA A 41 -29.13 29.71 8.44
C ALA A 41 -28.95 31.24 8.55
N HIS A 42 -29.93 32.01 8.08
CA HIS A 42 -29.95 33.47 8.25
C HIS A 42 -30.11 33.86 9.72
N ALA A 43 -30.97 33.18 10.47
CA ALA A 43 -31.11 33.40 11.90
C ALA A 43 -29.80 33.10 12.66
N ALA A 44 -29.08 32.05 12.28
CA ALA A 44 -27.77 31.72 12.84
C ALA A 44 -26.70 32.78 12.51
N LEU A 45 -26.74 33.35 11.30
CA LEU A 45 -25.88 34.46 10.90
C LEU A 45 -26.18 35.74 11.71
N GLU A 46 -27.45 36.09 11.87
CA GLU A 46 -27.88 37.23 12.68
C GLU A 46 -27.48 37.04 14.15
N TYR A 47 -27.65 35.84 14.69
CA TYR A 47 -27.20 35.51 16.05
C TYR A 47 -25.68 35.70 16.20
N CYS A 48 -24.87 35.19 15.27
CA CYS A 48 -23.42 35.40 15.28
C CYS A 48 -23.07 36.90 15.23
N PHE A 49 -23.80 37.66 14.42
CA PHE A 49 -23.61 39.11 14.29
C PHE A 49 -23.93 39.86 15.58
N GLU A 50 -25.07 39.58 16.22
CA GLU A 50 -25.47 40.17 17.50
C GLU A 50 -24.46 39.89 18.61
N GLN A 51 -23.91 38.67 18.62
CA GLN A 51 -22.89 38.24 19.57
C GLN A 51 -21.47 38.73 19.24
N LYS A 52 -21.30 39.51 18.15
CA LYS A 52 -19.99 39.96 17.61
C LYS A 52 -19.02 38.80 17.33
N GLN A 53 -19.56 37.63 17.00
CA GLN A 53 -18.80 36.45 16.64
C GLN A 53 -18.53 36.43 15.13
N THR A 54 -17.32 36.09 14.73
CA THR A 54 -16.96 36.07 13.30
C THR A 54 -17.21 34.68 12.72
N VAL A 55 -17.93 34.62 11.61
CA VAL A 55 -18.17 33.35 10.91
C VAL A 55 -16.90 32.99 10.11
N ALA A 56 -16.28 31.87 10.46
CA ALA A 56 -15.03 31.42 9.85
C ALA A 56 -15.25 30.51 8.64
N LEU A 57 -16.29 29.69 8.66
CA LEU A 57 -16.59 28.71 7.60
C LEU A 57 -18.10 28.49 7.48
N VAL A 58 -18.59 28.44 6.25
CA VAL A 58 -19.96 28.02 5.93
C VAL A 58 -19.91 26.82 4.98
N ILE A 59 -20.57 25.74 5.39
CA ILE A 59 -20.73 24.51 4.61
C ILE A 59 -22.21 24.42 4.23
N ALA A 60 -22.52 24.38 2.93
CA ALA A 60 -23.89 24.26 2.47
C ALA A 60 -24.05 23.08 1.49
N SER A 61 -25.13 22.30 1.66
CA SER A 61 -25.51 21.25 0.73
C SER A 61 -26.38 21.81 -0.41
N HIS A 62 -26.27 21.24 -1.61
CA HIS A 62 -27.08 21.57 -2.78
C HIS A 62 -27.57 20.31 -3.50
N HIS A 63 -28.87 20.29 -3.80
CA HIS A 63 -29.57 19.25 -4.55
C HIS A 63 -30.93 19.80 -5.03
N GLU A 64 -31.66 19.05 -5.87
CA GLU A 64 -32.88 19.49 -6.56
C GLU A 64 -33.93 20.22 -5.67
N ASN A 65 -34.04 19.86 -4.39
CA ASN A 65 -35.02 20.44 -3.45
C ASN A 65 -34.44 21.48 -2.47
N PHE A 66 -33.15 21.84 -2.61
CA PHE A 66 -32.49 22.73 -1.67
C PHE A 66 -31.30 23.46 -2.28
N ASN A 67 -31.38 24.79 -2.31
CA ASN A 67 -30.42 25.62 -3.01
C ASN A 67 -29.38 26.26 -2.08
N GLY A 68 -28.46 25.44 -1.54
CA GLY A 68 -27.35 25.95 -0.73
C GLY A 68 -26.30 26.74 -1.52
N ALA A 69 -26.23 26.56 -2.84
CA ALA A 69 -25.33 27.29 -3.73
C ALA A 69 -25.66 28.80 -3.74
N ASP A 70 -26.92 29.16 -3.94
CA ASP A 70 -27.36 30.56 -3.92
C ASP A 70 -27.13 31.23 -2.57
N PHE A 71 -27.33 30.47 -1.48
CA PHE A 71 -27.04 30.96 -0.13
C PHE A 71 -25.58 31.36 0.03
N LEU A 72 -24.63 30.52 -0.42
CA LEU A 72 -23.19 30.83 -0.34
C LEU A 72 -22.79 32.05 -1.18
N VAL A 73 -23.43 32.26 -2.33
CA VAL A 73 -23.21 33.46 -3.17
C VAL A 73 -23.71 34.71 -2.47
N GLN A 74 -24.84 34.65 -1.76
CA GLN A 74 -25.40 35.78 -1.02
C GLN A 74 -24.54 36.22 0.17
N LEU A 75 -23.71 35.34 0.74
CA LEU A 75 -22.81 35.66 1.85
C LEU A 75 -21.79 36.75 1.52
N ASP A 76 -21.42 36.96 0.25
CA ASP A 76 -20.47 38.04 -0.13
C ASP A 76 -21.09 39.43 -0.07
N ARG A 77 -22.42 39.54 -0.01
CA ARG A 77 -23.12 40.82 0.09
C ARG A 77 -23.06 41.41 1.50
N ASN A 78 -22.72 40.61 2.49
CA ASN A 78 -22.64 40.99 3.90
C ASN A 78 -21.18 41.16 4.34
N THR A 79 -20.86 42.33 4.92
CA THR A 79 -19.50 42.69 5.36
C THR A 79 -18.94 41.79 6.47
N HIS A 80 -19.81 41.11 7.22
CA HIS A 80 -19.44 40.26 8.35
C HIS A 80 -19.18 38.79 7.98
N THR A 81 -19.56 38.39 6.76
CA THR A 81 -19.36 37.04 6.23
C THR A 81 -18.39 37.02 5.04
N GLN A 82 -17.86 38.19 4.64
CA GLN A 82 -16.96 38.33 3.50
C GLN A 82 -15.61 37.61 3.70
N SER A 83 -15.15 37.48 4.94
CA SER A 83 -13.94 36.72 5.29
C SER A 83 -14.20 35.23 5.50
N ALA A 84 -15.47 34.79 5.52
CA ALA A 84 -15.83 33.41 5.79
C ALA A 84 -15.46 32.51 4.61
N ARG A 85 -14.90 31.34 4.90
CA ARG A 85 -14.62 30.32 3.89
C ARG A 85 -15.92 29.63 3.46
N LYS A 86 -16.03 29.24 2.20
CA LYS A 86 -17.26 28.68 1.63
C LYS A 86 -17.04 27.31 1.03
N VAL A 87 -17.79 26.32 1.51
CA VAL A 87 -17.72 24.93 1.05
C VAL A 87 -19.10 24.47 0.58
N LEU A 88 -19.18 24.02 -0.67
CA LEU A 88 -20.41 23.46 -1.25
C LEU A 88 -20.34 21.93 -1.24
N ILE A 89 -21.43 21.26 -0.85
CA ILE A 89 -21.60 19.81 -0.99
C ILE A 89 -22.70 19.56 -2.01
N SER A 90 -22.40 18.90 -3.13
CA SER A 90 -23.35 18.69 -4.23
C SER A 90 -23.44 17.23 -4.68
N CYS A 91 -24.57 16.84 -5.27
CA CYS A 91 -24.72 15.58 -5.98
C CYS A 91 -24.18 15.74 -7.42
N GLY A 92 -23.46 14.75 -7.95
CA GLY A 92 -22.76 14.84 -9.25
C GLY A 92 -23.63 15.08 -10.51
N GLN A 93 -24.94 15.27 -10.36
CA GLN A 93 -25.90 15.54 -11.44
C GLN A 93 -26.14 17.05 -11.69
N ASP A 94 -25.79 17.94 -10.74
CA ASP A 94 -26.05 19.40 -10.81
C ASP A 94 -24.82 20.24 -11.21
N ILE A 95 -24.15 19.85 -12.30
CA ILE A 95 -22.94 20.54 -12.79
C ILE A 95 -23.19 22.03 -13.09
N GLN A 96 -24.40 22.38 -13.51
CA GLN A 96 -24.76 23.75 -13.91
C GLN A 96 -24.84 24.71 -12.71
N ALA A 97 -25.32 24.24 -11.56
CA ALA A 97 -25.36 25.01 -10.31
C ALA A 97 -23.96 25.19 -9.69
N ILE A 98 -23.11 24.16 -9.78
CA ILE A 98 -21.69 24.25 -9.38
C ILE A 98 -20.96 25.31 -10.24
N LEU A 99 -21.17 25.30 -11.56
CA LEU A 99 -20.54 26.25 -12.47
C LEU A 99 -21.02 27.70 -12.25
N SER A 100 -22.31 27.91 -11.97
CA SER A 100 -22.84 29.24 -11.63
C SER A 100 -22.27 29.73 -10.29
N ALA A 101 -22.26 28.90 -9.25
CA ALA A 101 -21.73 29.28 -7.94
C ALA A 101 -20.22 29.55 -7.95
N VAL A 102 -19.45 28.79 -8.74
CA VAL A 102 -18.00 29.02 -8.92
C VAL A 102 -17.73 30.32 -9.69
N ASN A 103 -18.53 30.64 -10.70
CA ASN A 103 -18.35 31.83 -11.54
C ASN A 103 -18.88 33.12 -10.90
N GLU A 104 -19.93 33.06 -10.07
CA GLU A 104 -20.60 34.23 -9.50
C GLU A 104 -20.09 34.63 -8.10
N GLY A 105 -19.43 33.76 -7.35
CA GLY A 105 -18.97 34.11 -6.00
C GLY A 105 -18.13 33.05 -5.28
N ARG A 106 -16.83 33.03 -5.59
CA ARG A 106 -15.69 32.45 -4.84
C ARG A 106 -16.05 31.33 -3.84
N LEU A 107 -16.39 30.16 -4.36
CA LEU A 107 -16.32 28.92 -3.57
C LEU A 107 -14.86 28.56 -3.29
N ASP A 108 -14.53 28.29 -2.03
CA ASP A 108 -13.19 27.85 -1.63
C ASP A 108 -13.00 26.34 -1.84
N HIS A 109 -14.08 25.57 -1.68
CA HIS A 109 -14.07 24.13 -1.93
C HIS A 109 -15.44 23.59 -2.36
N CYS A 110 -15.43 22.52 -3.15
CA CYS A 110 -16.64 21.79 -3.55
C CYS A 110 -16.43 20.29 -3.33
N LEU A 111 -17.38 19.64 -2.66
CA LEU A 111 -17.40 18.20 -2.38
C LEU A 111 -18.56 17.55 -3.11
N THR A 112 -18.34 16.36 -3.67
CA THR A 112 -19.35 15.58 -4.39
C THR A 112 -19.79 14.35 -3.59
N LYS A 113 -21.10 14.14 -3.46
CA LYS A 113 -21.67 12.90 -2.86
C LYS A 113 -21.48 11.71 -3.83
N PRO A 114 -21.17 10.48 -3.35
CA PRO A 114 -21.11 10.07 -1.94
C PRO A 114 -19.80 10.49 -1.25
N LEU A 115 -19.92 11.05 -0.04
CA LEU A 115 -18.78 11.50 0.76
C LEU A 115 -18.08 10.29 1.39
N GLN A 116 -16.75 10.24 1.27
CA GLN A 116 -15.92 9.29 2.02
C GLN A 116 -15.81 9.70 3.49
N ASP A 117 -15.57 8.74 4.39
CA ASP A 117 -15.40 9.02 5.82
C ASP A 117 -14.28 10.06 6.08
N ASN A 118 -14.58 11.06 6.93
CA ASN A 118 -13.69 12.16 7.34
C ASN A 118 -13.29 13.16 6.25
N LEU A 119 -13.89 13.10 5.05
CA LEU A 119 -13.56 14.04 3.98
C LEU A 119 -13.98 15.47 4.33
N VAL A 120 -15.14 15.65 4.97
CA VAL A 120 -15.63 16.97 5.39
C VAL A 120 -14.74 17.53 6.49
N HIS A 121 -14.35 16.68 7.47
CA HIS A 121 -13.40 17.07 8.52
C HIS A 121 -12.08 17.61 7.94
N LYS A 122 -11.44 16.87 7.02
CA LYS A 122 -10.18 17.29 6.39
C LYS A 122 -10.33 18.61 5.63
N THR A 123 -11.45 18.78 4.93
CA THR A 123 -11.75 19.99 4.16
C THR A 123 -11.93 21.18 5.10
N ALA A 124 -12.76 21.03 6.13
CA ALA A 124 -12.99 22.06 7.13
C ALA A 124 -11.69 22.46 7.84
N GLN A 125 -10.85 21.47 8.21
CA GLN A 125 -9.56 21.72 8.85
C GLN A 125 -8.63 22.56 7.96
N LYS A 126 -8.54 22.24 6.66
CA LYS A 126 -7.72 22.99 5.69
C LYS A 126 -8.20 24.43 5.51
N GLU A 127 -9.50 24.63 5.33
CA GLU A 127 -10.07 25.95 5.08
C GLU A 127 -10.03 26.83 6.33
N LEU A 128 -10.35 26.29 7.50
CA LEU A 128 -10.22 27.00 8.79
C LEU A 128 -8.76 27.36 9.11
N THR A 129 -7.79 26.50 8.77
CA THR A 129 -6.36 26.84 8.90
C THR A 129 -6.02 28.09 8.09
N THR A 130 -6.53 28.17 6.86
CA THR A 130 -6.28 29.31 5.97
C THR A 130 -6.94 30.58 6.51
N PHE A 131 -8.17 30.47 7.01
CA PHE A 131 -8.88 31.57 7.67
C PHE A 131 -8.12 32.13 8.89
N ILE A 132 -7.64 31.26 9.79
CA ILE A 132 -6.94 31.67 11.01
C ILE A 132 -5.60 32.38 10.70
N LEU A 133 -4.88 31.93 9.67
CA LEU A 133 -3.65 32.57 9.21
C LEU A 133 -3.86 34.02 8.73
N GLU A 134 -5.05 34.31 8.19
CA GLU A 134 -5.40 35.65 7.69
C GLU A 134 -5.94 36.55 8.81
N ASN A 135 -6.72 35.99 9.74
CA ASN A 135 -7.56 36.76 10.69
C ASN A 135 -7.10 36.74 12.16
N ASP A 136 -6.31 35.74 12.63
CA ASP A 136 -5.87 35.63 14.04
C ASP A 136 -4.37 35.26 14.15
N LYS A 137 -3.51 36.15 13.65
CA LYS A 137 -2.06 35.96 13.57
C LYS A 137 -1.36 35.92 14.94
N GLU A 138 -1.97 36.45 15.99
CA GLU A 138 -1.35 36.52 17.32
C GLU A 138 -1.52 35.21 18.10
N ASN A 139 -2.61 34.46 17.87
CA ASN A 139 -2.96 33.27 18.64
C ASN A 139 -2.83 31.94 17.86
N LEU A 140 -2.04 31.90 16.78
CA LEU A 140 -1.90 30.73 15.90
C LEU A 140 -1.65 29.40 16.62
N LEU A 141 -0.81 29.40 17.67
CA LEU A 141 -0.46 28.19 18.41
C LEU A 141 -1.65 27.61 19.19
N SER A 142 -2.62 28.43 19.55
CA SER A 142 -3.81 27.99 20.29
C SER A 142 -4.73 27.08 19.47
N TYR A 143 -4.62 27.12 18.13
CA TYR A 143 -5.39 26.29 17.19
C TYR A 143 -4.62 25.06 16.72
N SER A 144 -3.34 24.91 17.09
CA SER A 144 -2.44 23.86 16.58
C SER A 144 -2.87 22.43 16.92
N GLN A 145 -3.69 22.24 17.94
CA GLN A 145 -4.24 20.94 18.35
C GLN A 145 -5.43 20.49 17.50
N VAL A 146 -6.08 21.44 16.81
CA VAL A 146 -7.36 21.26 16.13
C VAL A 146 -7.21 21.42 14.62
N LEU A 147 -6.32 22.31 14.20
CA LEU A 147 -6.03 22.65 12.80
C LEU A 147 -4.67 22.09 12.35
N ASP A 148 -4.24 22.38 11.12
CA ASP A 148 -2.95 21.90 10.59
C ASP A 148 -1.78 22.53 11.36
N GLN A 149 -1.23 21.72 12.28
CA GLN A 149 -0.12 22.08 13.15
C GLN A 149 1.11 22.55 12.36
N HIS A 150 1.41 21.93 11.22
CA HIS A 150 2.62 22.21 10.46
C HIS A 150 2.56 23.58 9.80
N ARG A 151 1.42 23.92 9.18
CA ARG A 151 1.22 25.25 8.57
C ARG A 151 1.19 26.37 9.62
N LEU A 152 0.50 26.16 10.74
CA LEU A 152 0.40 27.16 11.82
C LEU A 152 1.75 27.40 12.51
N LEU A 153 2.50 26.35 12.82
CA LEU A 153 3.82 26.47 13.45
C LEU A 153 4.81 27.22 12.56
N ARG A 154 4.81 26.92 11.25
CA ARG A 154 5.67 27.61 10.27
C ARG A 154 5.35 29.10 10.20
N ALA A 155 4.08 29.47 10.09
CA ALA A 155 3.66 30.87 10.05
C ALA A 155 4.00 31.61 11.35
N HIS A 156 3.80 30.97 12.52
CA HIS A 156 4.19 31.53 13.80
C HIS A 156 5.70 31.74 13.93
N ILE A 157 6.51 30.79 13.47
CA ILE A 157 7.98 30.92 13.43
C ILE A 157 8.40 32.07 12.52
N GLU A 158 7.81 32.18 11.32
CA GLU A 158 8.09 33.28 10.39
C GLU A 158 7.71 34.64 10.99
N GLN A 159 6.58 34.75 11.69
CA GLN A 159 6.15 35.98 12.36
C GLN A 159 7.03 36.32 13.58
N LYS A 160 7.37 35.34 14.42
CA LYS A 160 8.32 35.52 15.53
C LYS A 160 9.67 35.97 14.99
N MET A 161 10.20 35.33 13.94
CA MET A 161 11.42 35.75 13.25
C MET A 161 11.32 37.18 12.74
N ARG A 162 10.16 37.62 12.26
CA ARG A 162 9.91 39.00 11.83
C ARG A 162 9.87 39.99 13.00
N SER A 163 9.19 39.66 14.10
CA SER A 163 9.16 40.51 15.32
C SER A 163 10.50 40.56 16.06
N TYR A 164 11.24 39.44 16.09
CA TYR A 164 12.61 39.39 16.62
C TYR A 164 13.57 40.22 15.74
N ARG A 165 13.32 40.31 14.43
CA ARG A 165 14.03 41.24 13.55
C ARG A 165 13.69 42.71 13.85
N GLU A 166 12.47 43.00 14.31
CA GLU A 166 12.02 44.37 14.63
C GLU A 166 12.52 44.89 15.99
N GLY A 167 12.69 44.02 16.99
CA GLY A 167 13.20 44.40 18.33
C GLY A 167 14.73 44.57 18.45
N PHE A 168 15.50 44.09 17.46
CA PHE A 168 16.97 44.20 17.41
C PHE A 168 17.45 45.39 16.54
N ILE A 169 16.55 46.26 16.09
CA ILE A 169 16.87 47.38 15.19
C ILE A 169 17.49 48.53 15.97
N SER A 170 18.80 48.48 16.12
CA SER A 170 19.65 49.68 16.04
C SER A 170 20.93 49.30 15.29
N ASP A 171 20.94 49.67 14.01
CA ASP A 171 22.10 49.94 13.14
C ASP A 171 22.96 48.81 12.54
N HIS A 172 22.92 47.56 13.00
CA HIS A 172 23.87 46.54 12.49
C HIS A 172 23.32 45.50 11.49
N HIS A 173 22.01 45.46 11.24
CA HIS A 173 21.40 44.48 10.31
C HIS A 173 21.13 44.99 8.87
N SER A 174 21.25 46.29 8.61
CA SER A 174 21.24 46.85 7.25
C SER A 174 22.52 46.52 6.47
N LEU A 175 23.58 46.11 7.16
CA LEU A 175 24.83 45.66 6.57
C LEU A 175 24.62 44.32 5.86
N SER A 176 25.00 44.28 4.59
CA SER A 176 25.18 43.06 3.81
C SER A 176 26.21 42.15 4.49
N ASP A 177 26.16 40.85 4.17
CA ASP A 177 27.12 39.89 4.74
C ASP A 177 28.57 40.32 4.47
N GLN A 178 28.82 40.91 3.30
CA GLN A 178 30.13 41.39 2.89
C GLN A 178 30.56 42.62 3.72
N GLU A 179 29.69 43.60 3.91
CA GLU A 179 29.98 44.79 4.72
C GLU A 179 30.19 44.45 6.20
N LEU A 180 29.43 43.47 6.72
CA LEU A 180 29.58 42.98 8.08
C LEU A 180 30.93 42.29 8.27
N VAL A 181 31.30 41.41 7.32
CA VAL A 181 32.60 40.75 7.26
C VAL A 181 33.72 41.77 7.19
N GLU A 182 33.64 42.76 6.30
CA GLU A 182 34.67 43.78 6.11
C GLU A 182 34.86 44.62 7.39
N LYS A 183 33.78 45.06 8.03
CA LYS A 183 33.84 45.81 9.29
C LYS A 183 34.44 44.99 10.43
N VAL A 184 34.04 43.72 10.57
CA VAL A 184 34.61 42.82 11.58
C VAL A 184 36.08 42.55 11.31
N THR A 185 36.45 42.33 10.05
CA THR A 185 37.84 42.06 9.64
C THR A 185 38.73 43.27 9.90
N SER A 186 38.28 44.47 9.49
CA SER A 186 39.03 45.72 9.71
C SER A 186 39.22 45.97 11.20
N ALA A 187 38.16 45.88 11.99
CA ALA A 187 38.24 46.12 13.43
C ALA A 187 39.17 45.14 14.16
N LEU A 188 39.19 43.86 13.73
CA LEU A 188 40.12 42.87 14.27
C LEU A 188 41.57 43.17 13.85
N LEU A 189 41.81 43.50 12.58
CA LEU A 189 43.15 43.87 12.10
C LEU A 189 43.68 45.14 12.77
N ASP A 190 42.84 46.17 12.93
CA ASP A 190 43.20 47.43 13.59
C ASP A 190 43.56 47.21 15.07
N PHE A 191 42.85 46.32 15.75
CA PHE A 191 43.14 45.94 17.15
C PHE A 191 44.52 45.28 17.27
N PHE A 192 44.83 44.30 16.42
CA PHE A 192 46.13 43.62 16.46
C PHE A 192 47.26 44.46 15.83
N ALA A 193 46.97 45.49 15.03
CA ALA A 193 48.01 46.37 14.48
C ALA A 193 48.69 47.26 15.54
N GLN A 194 48.01 47.56 16.65
CA GLN A 194 48.50 48.47 17.69
C GLN A 194 49.20 47.75 18.87
N GLU A 195 48.82 46.50 19.19
CA GLU A 195 49.38 45.71 20.30
C GLU A 195 49.33 44.17 20.05
N ASP A 196 50.01 43.63 19.03
CA ASP A 196 50.08 42.16 18.85
C ASP A 196 51.13 41.48 19.73
N GLU A 197 50.98 41.56 21.06
CA GLU A 197 51.78 40.74 21.99
C GLU A 197 51.45 39.23 21.85
N THR A 198 50.33 38.89 21.19
CA THR A 198 49.74 37.53 21.16
C THR A 198 50.05 36.72 19.90
N GLN A 199 50.66 37.31 18.87
CA GLN A 199 50.84 36.70 17.54
C GLN A 199 49.55 36.06 17.00
N ALA A 200 48.46 36.81 17.06
CA ALA A 200 47.13 36.34 16.67
C ALA A 200 46.99 36.29 15.13
N CYS A 201 47.61 37.23 14.41
CA CYS A 201 47.67 37.20 12.95
C CYS A 201 48.71 36.18 12.47
N ARG A 202 48.27 35.16 11.73
CA ARG A 202 49.13 34.06 11.28
C ARG A 202 48.91 33.74 9.80
N THR A 203 49.97 33.23 9.18
CA THR A 203 49.92 32.72 7.81
C THR A 203 50.25 31.23 7.84
N TYR A 204 49.38 30.42 7.25
CA TYR A 204 49.54 28.98 7.13
C TYR A 204 49.83 28.59 5.68
N SER A 205 50.72 27.61 5.50
CA SER A 205 50.98 26.99 4.20
C SER A 205 49.77 26.18 3.73
N PRO A 206 49.65 25.87 2.42
CA PRO A 206 48.69 24.87 1.95
C PRO A 206 48.83 23.55 2.72
N GLU A 207 47.74 22.79 2.79
CA GLU A 207 47.61 21.50 3.49
C GLU A 207 47.75 21.56 5.01
N HIS A 208 47.79 22.76 5.60
CA HIS A 208 47.77 22.91 7.05
C HIS A 208 46.38 22.61 7.63
N LEU A 209 46.34 21.83 8.71
CA LEU A 209 45.14 21.48 9.46
C LEU A 209 44.80 22.55 10.49
N LEU A 210 43.59 23.11 10.41
CA LEU A 210 43.07 24.06 11.40
C LEU A 210 42.27 23.33 12.49
N THR A 211 41.37 22.43 12.10
CA THR A 211 40.58 21.59 13.02
C THR A 211 40.59 20.14 12.57
N ILE A 212 40.38 19.21 13.50
CA ILE A 212 40.27 17.77 13.23
C ILE A 212 38.92 17.29 13.77
N GLU A 213 38.14 16.60 12.92
CA GLU A 213 36.84 16.06 13.30
C GLU A 213 36.94 15.15 14.53
N GLY A 214 36.11 15.41 15.55
CA GLY A 214 36.07 14.65 16.79
C GLY A 214 37.07 15.09 17.87
N GLU A 215 37.98 16.02 17.57
CA GLU A 215 38.90 16.58 18.55
C GLU A 215 38.39 17.89 19.18
N GLU A 216 38.78 18.15 20.42
CA GLU A 216 38.47 19.40 21.11
C GLU A 216 39.06 20.59 20.36
N ASN A 217 38.27 21.66 20.23
CA ASN A 217 38.72 22.89 19.62
C ASN A 217 38.78 24.03 20.63
N GLN A 218 39.97 24.62 20.76
CA GLN A 218 40.23 25.73 21.67
C GLN A 218 40.38 27.07 20.95
N PHE A 219 40.35 27.07 19.62
CA PHE A 219 40.63 28.25 18.82
C PHE A 219 39.52 28.56 17.81
N LEU A 220 39.45 29.84 17.48
CA LEU A 220 38.61 30.38 16.43
C LEU A 220 39.52 30.95 15.36
N TRP A 221 39.34 30.55 14.11
CA TRP A 221 40.09 31.11 12.99
C TRP A 221 39.19 31.96 12.13
N PHE A 222 39.56 33.22 11.96
CA PHE A 222 38.91 34.13 11.04
C PHE A 222 39.78 34.25 9.79
N ILE A 223 39.26 33.90 8.62
CA ILE A 223 40.04 33.89 7.38
C ILE A 223 40.12 35.32 6.83
N THR A 224 41.32 35.89 6.76
CA THR A 224 41.53 37.23 6.16
C THR A 224 41.93 37.13 4.70
N LYS A 225 42.56 36.02 4.28
CA LYS A 225 42.93 35.75 2.88
C LYS A 225 43.18 34.26 2.67
N GLY A 226 42.87 33.72 1.50
CA GLY A 226 43.09 32.31 1.16
C GLY A 226 41.82 31.45 1.22
N GLU A 227 41.99 30.14 1.07
CA GLU A 227 40.88 29.18 0.98
C GLU A 227 41.07 28.01 1.95
N VAL A 228 40.00 27.62 2.62
CA VAL A 228 39.95 26.48 3.56
C VAL A 228 38.81 25.55 3.18
N ALA A 229 39.09 24.25 3.02
CA ALA A 229 38.08 23.22 2.82
C ALA A 229 37.73 22.53 4.15
N LEU A 230 36.44 22.27 4.36
CA LEU A 230 35.91 21.50 5.49
C LEU A 230 35.54 20.10 5.01
N TYR A 231 36.15 19.08 5.61
CA TYR A 231 35.88 17.67 5.34
C TYR A 231 35.11 17.02 6.49
N LYS A 232 34.24 16.08 6.14
CA LYS A 232 33.54 15.20 7.09
C LYS A 232 33.59 13.75 6.63
N LYS A 233 33.74 12.80 7.56
CA LYS A 233 33.59 11.37 7.27
C LYS A 233 32.11 10.98 7.14
N ASP A 234 31.76 10.27 6.06
CA ASP A 234 30.44 9.64 5.91
C ASP A 234 30.33 8.35 6.74
N ASP A 235 29.14 7.75 6.77
CA ASP A 235 28.86 6.52 7.53
C ASP A 235 29.70 5.31 7.08
N VAL A 236 30.38 5.41 5.94
CA VAL A 236 31.28 4.40 5.35
C VAL A 236 32.76 4.74 5.63
N GLY A 237 33.03 5.87 6.31
CA GLY A 237 34.36 6.32 6.70
C GLY A 237 35.11 7.11 5.62
N MET A 238 34.50 7.42 4.47
CA MET A 238 35.12 8.23 3.42
C MET A 238 35.00 9.73 3.73
N GLN A 239 36.10 10.47 3.58
CA GLN A 239 36.10 11.94 3.74
C GLN A 239 35.48 12.62 2.52
N ARG A 240 34.52 13.52 2.74
CA ARG A 240 33.90 14.36 1.71
C ARG A 240 34.04 15.83 2.05
N GLU A 241 34.35 16.66 1.05
CA GLU A 241 34.32 18.12 1.18
C GLU A 241 32.87 18.57 1.36
N VAL A 242 32.57 19.22 2.47
CA VAL A 242 31.22 19.69 2.84
C VAL A 242 31.05 21.15 2.42
N VAL A 243 32.06 21.98 2.69
CA VAL A 243 32.02 23.43 2.44
C VAL A 243 33.42 23.95 2.18
N ARG A 244 33.55 24.90 1.25
CA ARG A 244 34.74 25.73 1.07
C ARG A 244 34.52 27.11 1.69
N HIS A 245 35.46 27.54 2.49
CA HIS A 245 35.49 28.84 3.15
C HIS A 245 36.57 29.72 2.54
N THR A 246 36.23 30.99 2.35
CA THR A 246 37.10 32.01 1.78
C THR A 246 37.18 33.19 2.75
N GLN A 247 37.79 34.30 2.33
CA GLN A 247 37.93 35.52 3.13
C GLN A 247 36.60 35.92 3.81
N GLY A 248 36.67 36.16 5.12
CA GLY A 248 35.54 36.55 5.95
C GLY A 248 34.78 35.41 6.63
N ASN A 249 35.08 34.17 6.26
CA ASN A 249 34.50 33.01 6.93
C ASN A 249 35.25 32.65 8.22
N ILE A 250 34.51 31.97 9.10
CA ILE A 250 34.98 31.56 10.42
C ILE A 250 35.06 30.04 10.46
N VAL A 251 36.22 29.54 10.86
CA VAL A 251 36.45 28.11 11.11
C VAL A 251 36.48 27.87 12.62
N GLY A 252 35.81 26.81 13.07
CA GLY A 252 35.77 26.44 14.49
C GLY A 252 34.76 27.22 15.34
N GLY A 253 33.92 28.08 14.76
CA GLY A 253 32.96 28.92 15.49
C GLY A 253 32.02 28.18 16.44
N MET A 254 31.36 27.12 15.96
CA MET A 254 30.44 26.34 16.80
C MET A 254 31.16 25.62 17.94
N SER A 255 32.24 24.88 17.64
CA SER A 255 33.01 24.14 18.64
C SER A 255 33.67 25.07 19.68
N PHE A 256 34.10 26.26 19.25
CA PHE A 256 34.67 27.26 20.15
C PHE A 256 33.61 27.82 21.12
N VAL A 257 32.42 28.17 20.62
CA VAL A 257 31.34 28.75 21.45
C VAL A 257 30.68 27.71 22.36
N THR A 258 30.40 26.51 21.84
CA THR A 258 29.68 25.46 22.58
C THR A 258 30.58 24.59 23.44
N GLY A 259 31.88 24.51 23.14
CA GLY A 259 32.82 23.59 23.78
C GLY A 259 32.73 22.15 23.26
N GLU A 260 31.88 21.88 22.27
CA GLU A 260 31.79 20.56 21.64
C GLU A 260 33.02 20.27 20.76
N PRO A 261 33.37 18.97 20.55
CA PRO A 261 34.40 18.59 19.59
C PRO A 261 34.12 19.12 18.19
N SER A 262 35.18 19.33 17.41
CA SER A 262 35.07 19.84 16.05
C SER A 262 34.22 18.91 15.18
N PHE A 263 33.21 19.47 14.53
CA PHE A 263 32.32 18.71 13.63
C PHE A 263 32.99 18.27 12.32
N SER A 264 34.07 18.95 11.92
CA SER A 264 34.70 18.76 10.61
C SER A 264 36.19 19.03 10.67
N THR A 265 36.93 18.34 9.81
CA THR A 265 38.36 18.57 9.62
C THR A 265 38.55 19.74 8.65
N ALA A 266 39.25 20.80 9.07
CA ALA A 266 39.48 21.99 8.25
C ALA A 266 40.92 21.98 7.72
N VAL A 267 41.09 22.06 6.40
CA VAL A 267 42.39 22.04 5.72
C VAL A 267 42.52 23.27 4.84
N THR A 268 43.64 23.98 4.94
CA THR A 268 43.99 25.08 4.05
C THR A 268 44.32 24.56 2.64
N LEU A 269 43.72 25.12 1.59
CA LEU A 269 43.97 24.72 0.20
C LEU A 269 45.05 25.58 -0.46
N SER A 270 45.22 26.81 0.02
CA SER A 270 46.20 27.78 -0.46
C SER A 270 46.91 28.41 0.75
N GLN A 271 47.93 29.23 0.49
CA GLN A 271 48.54 30.03 1.53
C GLN A 271 47.48 30.96 2.15
N THR A 272 47.14 30.70 3.42
CA THR A 272 45.96 31.28 4.06
C THR A 272 46.40 32.16 5.23
N GLU A 273 45.98 33.42 5.20
CA GLU A 273 46.14 34.37 6.30
C GLU A 273 44.89 34.31 7.18
N VAL A 274 45.08 34.18 8.49
CA VAL A 274 44.00 34.06 9.46
C VAL A 274 44.31 34.84 10.73
N ILE A 275 43.26 35.26 11.42
CA ILE A 275 43.33 35.74 12.80
C ILE A 275 42.92 34.56 13.69
N LYS A 276 43.87 34.03 14.46
CA LYS A 276 43.68 32.91 15.38
C LYS A 276 43.42 33.47 16.78
N LEU A 277 42.23 33.20 17.32
CA LEU A 277 41.77 33.67 18.62
C LEU A 277 41.56 32.46 19.55
N ASP A 278 42.20 32.46 20.72
CA ASP A 278 41.81 31.59 21.83
C ASP A 278 40.74 32.27 22.71
N ARG A 279 40.30 31.60 23.77
CA ARG A 279 39.26 32.13 24.67
C ARG A 279 39.69 33.40 25.40
N GLU A 280 40.95 33.52 25.78
CA GLU A 280 41.47 34.67 26.54
C GLU A 280 41.61 35.89 25.63
N VAL A 281 42.22 35.70 24.46
CA VAL A 281 42.37 36.73 23.43
C VAL A 281 41.00 37.17 22.91
N PHE A 282 40.09 36.23 22.65
CA PHE A 282 38.71 36.54 22.26
C PHE A 282 38.03 37.43 23.32
N SER A 283 38.11 37.05 24.59
CA SER A 283 37.54 37.85 25.68
C SER A 283 38.14 39.25 25.73
N LYS A 284 39.48 39.38 25.65
CA LYS A 284 40.17 40.68 25.64
C LYS A 284 39.70 41.58 24.48
N VAL A 285 39.62 41.05 23.27
CA VAL A 285 39.13 41.77 22.07
C VAL A 285 37.70 42.27 22.29
N MET A 286 36.83 41.42 22.83
CA MET A 286 35.42 41.77 23.05
C MET A 286 35.20 42.79 24.17
N HIS A 287 36.05 42.79 25.21
CA HIS A 287 35.97 43.80 26.28
C HIS A 287 36.62 45.14 25.87
N SER A 288 37.62 45.11 24.98
CA SER A 288 38.34 46.31 24.55
C SER A 288 37.57 47.12 23.51
N ASN A 289 36.68 46.49 22.74
CA ASN A 289 35.86 47.17 21.73
C ASN A 289 34.37 46.80 21.86
N MET A 290 33.63 47.63 22.60
CA MET A 290 32.18 47.47 22.81
C MET A 290 31.34 47.54 21.52
N THR A 291 31.89 48.07 20.42
CA THR A 291 31.20 48.12 19.12
C THR A 291 31.45 46.87 18.25
N LEU A 292 32.47 46.08 18.56
CA LEU A 292 32.82 44.87 17.80
C LEU A 292 31.98 43.65 18.22
N LEU A 293 31.64 43.53 19.50
CA LEU A 293 30.89 42.40 20.04
C LEU A 293 29.52 42.21 19.34
N PRO A 294 28.69 43.25 19.12
CA PRO A 294 27.44 43.11 18.40
C PRO A 294 27.64 42.66 16.94
N LEU A 295 28.63 43.20 16.24
CA LEU A 295 28.95 42.86 14.84
C LEU A 295 29.41 41.40 14.72
N PHE A 296 30.32 40.98 15.60
CA PHE A 296 30.85 39.62 15.62
C PHE A 296 29.77 38.59 15.97
N THR A 297 28.93 38.90 16.96
CA THR A 297 27.79 38.06 17.36
C THR A 297 26.79 37.93 16.23
N ASN A 298 26.52 39.02 15.49
CA ASN A 298 25.64 39.00 14.32
C ASN A 298 26.18 38.06 13.23
N LEU A 299 27.48 38.12 12.95
CA LEU A 299 28.14 37.30 11.95
C LEU A 299 28.06 35.81 12.31
N LEU A 300 28.33 35.45 13.57
CA LEU A 300 28.18 34.08 14.07
C LEU A 300 26.73 33.58 13.96
N LEU A 301 25.76 34.39 14.40
CA LEU A 301 24.34 34.04 14.33
C LEU A 301 23.85 33.84 12.88
N ARG A 302 24.31 34.68 11.94
CA ARG A 302 23.98 34.52 10.50
C ARG A 302 24.56 33.22 9.94
N HIS A 303 25.81 32.89 10.27
CA HIS A 303 26.43 31.63 9.85
C HIS A 303 25.71 30.41 10.45
N PHE A 304 25.31 30.45 11.71
CA PHE A 304 24.58 29.36 12.37
C PHE A 304 23.18 29.18 11.77
N ASN A 305 22.42 30.26 11.58
CA ASN A 305 21.09 30.20 10.98
C ASN A 305 21.11 29.63 9.56
N ARG A 306 22.08 30.04 8.72
CA ARG A 306 22.23 29.47 7.36
C ARG A 306 22.49 27.96 7.40
N ARG A 307 23.34 27.50 8.32
CA ARG A 307 23.65 26.08 8.46
C ARG A 307 22.42 25.28 8.91
N LEU A 308 21.66 25.80 9.88
CA LEU A 308 20.41 25.19 10.34
C LEU A 308 19.37 25.11 9.22
N GLN A 309 19.17 26.20 8.46
CA GLN A 309 18.23 26.23 7.33
C GLN A 309 18.58 25.19 6.25
N ARG A 310 19.87 25.05 5.89
CA ARG A 310 20.30 24.02 4.93
C ARG A 310 19.97 22.62 5.44
N SER A 311 20.27 22.34 6.71
CA SER A 311 19.98 21.02 7.31
C SER A 311 18.48 20.70 7.34
N ILE A 312 17.63 21.68 7.64
CA ILE A 312 16.17 21.51 7.67
C ILE A 312 15.64 21.26 6.26
N ASN A 313 16.09 22.04 5.27
CA ASN A 313 15.67 21.88 3.88
C ASN A 313 16.03 20.50 3.33
N THR A 314 17.26 20.02 3.55
CA THR A 314 17.68 18.67 3.12
C THR A 314 16.84 17.59 3.79
N LYS A 315 16.50 17.73 5.08
CA LYS A 315 15.66 16.75 5.78
C LYS A 315 14.23 16.72 5.23
N LEU A 316 13.65 17.87 4.92
CA LEU A 316 12.32 17.99 4.31
C LEU A 316 12.29 17.41 2.90
N GLU A 317 13.32 17.68 2.09
CA GLU A 317 13.45 17.12 0.75
C GLU A 317 13.58 15.60 0.79
N LEU A 318 14.39 15.06 1.70
CA LEU A 318 14.51 13.62 1.93
C LEU A 318 13.16 12.99 2.31
N GLN A 319 12.42 13.58 3.25
CA GLN A 319 11.09 13.08 3.63
C GLN A 319 10.15 13.04 2.43
N LYS A 320 10.12 14.09 1.61
CA LYS A 320 9.31 14.14 0.40
C LYS A 320 9.70 13.06 -0.61
N THR A 321 11.00 12.79 -0.78
CA THR A 321 11.46 11.71 -1.66
C THR A 321 11.07 10.33 -1.14
N LEU A 322 11.09 10.11 0.18
CA LEU A 322 10.65 8.86 0.80
C LEU A 322 9.16 8.63 0.61
N GLU A 323 8.32 9.64 0.88
CA GLU A 323 6.87 9.57 0.65
C GLU A 323 6.54 9.29 -0.83
N SER A 324 7.24 9.96 -1.75
CA SER A 324 7.07 9.72 -3.19
C SER A 324 7.49 8.31 -3.60
N LEU A 325 8.56 7.78 -3.00
CA LEU A 325 9.05 6.44 -3.27
C LEU A 325 8.05 5.39 -2.74
N GLU A 326 7.55 5.57 -1.53
CA GLU A 326 6.55 4.70 -0.90
C GLU A 326 5.25 4.68 -1.70
N SER A 327 4.78 5.84 -2.17
CA SER A 327 3.61 5.94 -3.04
C SER A 327 3.81 5.23 -4.39
N ALA A 328 4.95 5.44 -5.05
CA ALA A 328 5.28 4.76 -6.31
C ALA A 328 5.37 3.25 -6.14
N HIS A 329 5.91 2.80 -5.00
CA HIS A 329 6.01 1.40 -4.64
C HIS A 329 4.63 0.75 -4.44
N GLN A 330 3.73 1.42 -3.73
CA GLN A 330 2.35 0.94 -3.54
C GLN A 330 1.60 0.80 -4.88
N GLN A 331 1.78 1.75 -5.79
CA GLN A 331 1.20 1.68 -7.13
C GLN A 331 1.74 0.51 -7.95
N LEU A 332 3.02 0.15 -7.80
CA LEU A 332 3.59 -1.02 -8.47
C LEU A 332 2.99 -2.32 -7.94
N ILE A 333 2.81 -2.44 -6.62
CA ILE A 333 2.16 -3.61 -6.01
C ILE A 333 0.73 -3.76 -6.53
N GLU A 334 -0.06 -2.68 -6.58
CA GLU A 334 -1.42 -2.73 -7.11
C GLU A 334 -1.45 -3.15 -8.58
N ARG A 335 -0.52 -2.65 -9.41
CA ARG A 335 -0.41 -3.06 -10.81
C ARG A 335 -0.04 -4.52 -10.97
N GLU A 336 0.88 -5.04 -10.16
CA GLU A 336 1.23 -6.46 -10.18
C GLU A 336 0.05 -7.33 -9.73
N LYS A 337 -0.67 -6.91 -8.67
CA LYS A 337 -1.90 -7.57 -8.21
C LYS A 337 -2.94 -7.63 -9.33
N MET A 338 -3.16 -6.52 -10.03
CA MET A 338 -4.09 -6.46 -11.16
C MET A 338 -3.65 -7.32 -12.35
N ALA A 339 -2.35 -7.38 -12.65
CA ALA A 339 -1.82 -8.24 -13.71
C ALA A 339 -1.98 -9.73 -13.36
N MET A 340 -1.64 -10.14 -12.14
CA MET A 340 -1.85 -11.50 -11.63
C MET A 340 -3.33 -11.87 -11.62
N LEU A 341 -4.18 -10.99 -11.11
CA LEU A 341 -5.62 -11.18 -11.11
C LEU A 341 -6.15 -11.28 -12.55
N GLY A 342 -5.66 -10.46 -13.48
CA GLY A 342 -6.02 -10.53 -14.90
C GLY A 342 -5.65 -11.87 -15.54
N GLN A 343 -4.47 -12.41 -15.26
CA GLN A 343 -4.02 -13.71 -15.77
C GLN A 343 -4.81 -14.87 -15.14
N LEU A 344 -5.09 -14.79 -13.83
CA LEU A 344 -5.96 -15.73 -13.13
C LEU A 344 -7.39 -15.67 -13.66
N VAL A 345 -7.97 -14.48 -13.82
CA VAL A 345 -9.32 -14.29 -14.35
C VAL A 345 -9.41 -14.80 -15.78
N ALA A 346 -8.41 -14.57 -16.64
CA ALA A 346 -8.40 -15.13 -18.00
C ALA A 346 -8.32 -16.67 -17.99
N GLY A 347 -7.49 -17.25 -17.12
CA GLY A 347 -7.40 -18.71 -16.94
C GLY A 347 -8.69 -19.30 -16.37
N VAL A 348 -9.25 -18.69 -15.33
CA VAL A 348 -10.49 -19.12 -14.68
C VAL A 348 -11.70 -18.90 -15.59
N ALA A 349 -11.74 -17.84 -16.40
CA ALA A 349 -12.78 -17.65 -17.41
C ALA A 349 -12.75 -18.78 -18.44
N HIS A 350 -11.56 -19.18 -18.91
CA HIS A 350 -11.43 -20.33 -19.80
C HIS A 350 -11.87 -21.64 -19.12
N GLU A 351 -11.52 -21.82 -17.85
CA GLU A 351 -11.87 -23.01 -17.07
C GLU A 351 -13.33 -23.03 -16.60
N LEU A 352 -14.01 -21.88 -16.51
CA LEU A 352 -15.45 -21.77 -16.29
C LEU A 352 -16.22 -22.03 -17.59
N ASN A 353 -15.73 -21.50 -18.71
CA ASN A 353 -16.37 -21.67 -20.01
C ASN A 353 -16.43 -23.16 -20.42
N ASN A 354 -15.43 -23.96 -20.07
CA ASN A 354 -15.38 -25.39 -20.38
C ASN A 354 -16.56 -26.20 -19.78
N PRO A 355 -16.80 -26.21 -18.46
CA PRO A 355 -17.94 -26.89 -17.85
C PRO A 355 -19.27 -26.22 -18.21
N ILE A 356 -19.32 -24.89 -18.37
CA ILE A 356 -20.55 -24.20 -18.84
C ILE A 356 -20.95 -24.70 -20.23
N ALA A 357 -20.00 -24.79 -21.17
CA ALA A 357 -20.27 -25.31 -22.51
C ALA A 357 -20.70 -26.78 -22.48
N ALA A 358 -20.13 -27.59 -21.57
CA ALA A 358 -20.56 -28.98 -21.36
C ALA A 358 -21.99 -29.08 -20.79
N ILE A 359 -22.35 -28.21 -19.85
CA ILE A 359 -23.71 -28.11 -19.30
C ILE A 359 -24.68 -27.71 -20.40
N LEU A 360 -24.39 -26.65 -21.17
CA LEU A 360 -25.26 -26.17 -22.25
C LEU A 360 -25.55 -27.26 -23.28
N ARG A 361 -24.51 -27.96 -23.76
CA ARG A 361 -24.67 -29.11 -24.68
C ARG A 361 -25.45 -30.26 -24.05
N GLY A 362 -25.21 -30.52 -22.77
CA GLY A 362 -25.94 -31.54 -22.02
C GLY A 362 -27.43 -31.21 -21.91
N THR A 363 -27.76 -29.96 -21.59
CA THR A 363 -29.15 -29.49 -21.50
C THR A 363 -29.85 -29.60 -22.85
N GLU A 364 -29.21 -29.18 -23.94
CA GLU A 364 -29.75 -29.32 -25.31
C GLU A 364 -30.01 -30.79 -25.68
N THR A 365 -29.06 -31.67 -25.36
CA THR A 365 -29.21 -33.13 -25.55
C THR A 365 -30.40 -33.66 -24.75
N LEU A 366 -30.55 -33.22 -23.50
CA LEU A 366 -31.64 -33.63 -22.63
C LEU A 366 -32.99 -33.13 -23.17
N THR A 367 -33.09 -31.87 -23.59
CA THR A 367 -34.29 -31.28 -24.18
C THR A 367 -34.75 -32.05 -25.41
N ASN A 368 -33.83 -32.43 -26.31
CA ASN A 368 -34.14 -33.21 -27.50
C ASN A 368 -34.59 -34.64 -27.18
N LYS A 369 -34.12 -35.21 -26.06
CA LYS A 369 -34.41 -36.60 -25.67
C LYS A 369 -35.60 -36.75 -24.74
N ILE A 370 -35.95 -35.73 -23.97
CA ILE A 370 -37.03 -35.81 -22.97
C ILE A 370 -38.38 -36.14 -23.61
N GLN A 371 -38.65 -35.62 -24.81
CA GLN A 371 -39.88 -35.93 -25.53
C GLN A 371 -39.95 -37.41 -25.97
N GLN A 372 -38.80 -38.04 -26.25
CA GLN A 372 -38.72 -39.46 -26.62
C GLN A 372 -38.83 -40.38 -25.39
N LEU A 373 -38.40 -39.90 -24.22
CA LEU A 373 -38.43 -40.63 -22.94
C LEU A 373 -39.81 -40.64 -22.28
N VAL A 374 -40.65 -39.65 -22.59
CA VAL A 374 -42.00 -39.47 -22.02
C VAL A 374 -43.09 -39.88 -23.02
N ASP A 375 -42.72 -40.35 -24.22
CA ASP A 375 -43.66 -40.92 -25.19
C ASP A 375 -44.31 -42.20 -24.62
N ASP A 376 -45.64 -42.32 -24.71
CA ASP A 376 -46.42 -43.43 -24.14
C ASP A 376 -45.89 -44.79 -24.63
N ARG A 377 -45.43 -44.88 -25.88
CA ARG A 377 -44.83 -46.10 -26.45
C ARG A 377 -43.50 -46.48 -25.81
N SER A 378 -42.68 -45.50 -25.43
CA SER A 378 -41.41 -45.76 -24.73
C SER A 378 -41.66 -46.27 -23.31
N ILE A 379 -42.69 -45.75 -22.65
CA ILE A 379 -43.09 -46.17 -21.31
C ILE A 379 -43.68 -47.58 -21.34
N GLU A 380 -44.51 -47.91 -22.33
CA GLU A 380 -45.08 -49.25 -22.50
C GLU A 380 -44.04 -50.33 -22.87
N GLU A 381 -43.05 -50.00 -23.73
CA GLU A 381 -42.08 -50.99 -24.22
C GLU A 381 -40.88 -51.23 -23.27
N VAL A 382 -40.51 -50.24 -22.45
CA VAL A 382 -39.27 -50.30 -21.64
C VAL A 382 -39.53 -50.13 -20.13
N GLY A 383 -40.64 -49.47 -19.76
CA GLY A 383 -41.16 -49.40 -18.39
C GLY A 383 -40.12 -49.15 -17.29
N MET A 384 -40.10 -50.03 -16.28
CA MET A 384 -39.20 -49.94 -15.12
C MET A 384 -37.72 -50.16 -15.49
N ASP A 385 -37.43 -50.92 -16.56
CA ASP A 385 -36.06 -51.19 -16.99
C ASP A 385 -35.38 -49.91 -17.52
N GLY A 386 -36.14 -49.04 -18.20
CA GLY A 386 -35.67 -47.72 -18.62
C GLY A 386 -35.29 -46.82 -17.44
N ILE A 387 -36.11 -46.82 -16.38
CA ILE A 387 -35.83 -46.07 -15.15
C ILE A 387 -34.60 -46.62 -14.42
N ALA A 388 -34.42 -47.94 -14.40
CA ALA A 388 -33.25 -48.58 -13.82
C ALA A 388 -31.96 -48.19 -14.56
N VAL A 389 -31.98 -48.26 -15.90
CA VAL A 389 -30.83 -47.87 -16.74
C VAL A 389 -30.52 -46.37 -16.65
N LEU A 390 -31.53 -45.51 -16.50
CA LEU A 390 -31.33 -44.08 -16.23
C LEU A 390 -30.65 -43.84 -14.89
N LYS A 391 -31.12 -44.50 -13.82
CA LYS A 391 -30.50 -44.41 -12.48
C LYS A 391 -29.08 -44.94 -12.49
N GLU A 392 -28.82 -46.02 -13.23
CA GLU A 392 -27.47 -46.54 -13.42
C GLU A 392 -26.59 -45.52 -14.14
N GLY A 393 -27.05 -44.94 -15.26
CA GLY A 393 -26.30 -43.87 -15.95
C GLY A 393 -26.02 -42.64 -15.08
N LEU A 394 -26.90 -42.32 -14.14
CA LEU A 394 -26.73 -41.22 -13.19
C LEU A 394 -25.64 -41.49 -12.14
N ASN A 395 -25.49 -42.75 -11.70
CA ASN A 395 -24.64 -43.13 -10.56
C ASN A 395 -23.34 -43.83 -10.97
N GLN A 396 -23.30 -44.44 -12.15
CA GLN A 396 -22.20 -45.30 -12.58
C GLN A 396 -20.96 -44.48 -12.90
N ARG A 397 -19.83 -44.79 -12.26
CA ARG A 397 -18.55 -44.12 -12.53
C ARG A 397 -18.09 -44.36 -13.97
N PRO A 398 -17.46 -43.38 -14.64
CA PRO A 398 -16.95 -43.59 -16.00
C PRO A 398 -15.94 -44.75 -15.97
N ARG A 399 -16.18 -45.78 -16.79
CA ARG A 399 -15.29 -46.93 -16.90
C ARG A 399 -14.16 -46.60 -17.87
N SER A 400 -12.99 -47.21 -17.68
CA SER A 400 -11.91 -47.05 -18.64
C SER A 400 -12.26 -47.78 -19.94
N THR A 401 -11.83 -47.23 -21.07
CA THR A 401 -11.99 -47.87 -22.40
C THR A 401 -11.32 -49.24 -22.47
N ALA A 402 -10.28 -49.50 -21.65
CA ALA A 402 -9.66 -50.81 -21.51
C ALA A 402 -10.63 -51.82 -20.85
N LYS A 403 -11.29 -51.42 -19.75
CA LYS A 403 -12.24 -52.27 -19.03
C LYS A 403 -13.52 -52.53 -19.84
N GLU A 404 -14.02 -51.52 -20.55
CA GLU A 404 -15.16 -51.70 -21.47
C GLU A 404 -14.84 -52.70 -22.58
N ARG A 405 -13.64 -52.64 -23.17
CA ARG A 405 -13.20 -53.59 -24.22
C ARG A 405 -13.06 -55.01 -23.69
N GLU A 406 -12.55 -55.17 -22.47
CA GLU A 406 -12.43 -56.47 -21.80
C GLU A 406 -13.81 -57.11 -21.60
N LEU A 407 -14.75 -56.37 -20.99
CA LEU A 407 -16.12 -56.84 -20.75
C LEU A 407 -16.85 -57.13 -22.07
N THR A 408 -16.69 -56.26 -23.08
CA THR A 408 -17.27 -56.50 -24.41
C THR A 408 -16.76 -57.80 -25.01
N LYS A 409 -15.46 -58.11 -24.87
CA LYS A 409 -14.87 -59.35 -25.40
C LYS A 409 -15.40 -60.59 -24.67
N ILE A 410 -15.69 -60.49 -23.37
CA ILE A 410 -16.27 -61.58 -22.59
C ILE A 410 -17.70 -61.87 -23.07
N LEU A 411 -18.53 -60.84 -23.27
CA LEU A 411 -19.90 -61.00 -23.78
C LEU A 411 -19.99 -61.39 -25.25
N ASP A 412 -19.03 -60.96 -26.08
CA ASP A 412 -18.92 -61.35 -27.50
C ASP A 412 -18.84 -62.89 -27.62
N GLY A 413 -18.14 -63.55 -26.69
CA GLY A 413 -18.04 -65.01 -26.63
C GLY A 413 -19.34 -65.73 -26.25
N GLN A 414 -20.30 -65.04 -25.63
CA GLN A 414 -21.58 -65.62 -25.19
C GLN A 414 -22.71 -65.35 -26.19
N ILE A 415 -22.79 -64.12 -26.73
CA ILE A 415 -23.91 -63.67 -27.58
C ILE A 415 -23.60 -63.89 -29.07
N GLN A 416 -22.31 -64.01 -29.45
CA GLN A 416 -21.83 -64.06 -30.84
C GLN A 416 -22.24 -62.86 -31.70
N ASP A 417 -22.69 -61.77 -31.07
CA ASP A 417 -22.91 -60.47 -31.69
C ASP A 417 -22.18 -59.38 -30.89
N ARG A 418 -21.03 -58.97 -31.44
CA ARG A 418 -20.17 -57.93 -30.86
C ARG A 418 -20.89 -56.59 -30.70
N ARG A 419 -21.87 -56.28 -31.55
CA ARG A 419 -22.58 -54.98 -31.53
C ARG A 419 -23.54 -54.93 -30.35
N LEU A 420 -24.28 -56.02 -30.11
CA LEU A 420 -25.16 -56.17 -28.95
C LEU A 420 -24.36 -56.26 -27.64
N ALA A 421 -23.28 -57.04 -27.62
CA ALA A 421 -22.37 -57.14 -26.48
C ALA A 421 -21.83 -55.76 -26.06
N LYS A 422 -21.41 -54.93 -27.02
CA LYS A 422 -20.94 -53.57 -26.76
C LYS A 422 -22.04 -52.66 -26.19
N LYS A 423 -23.28 -52.79 -26.67
CA LYS A 423 -24.43 -52.02 -26.15
C LYS A 423 -24.76 -52.42 -24.72
N LEU A 424 -24.83 -53.72 -24.41
CA LEU A 424 -25.11 -54.20 -23.05
C LEU A 424 -24.07 -53.69 -22.04
N VAL A 425 -22.78 -53.77 -22.37
CA VAL A 425 -21.69 -53.25 -21.53
C VAL A 425 -21.80 -51.73 -21.34
N LYS A 426 -22.17 -50.99 -22.38
CA LYS A 426 -22.34 -49.53 -22.32
C LYS A 426 -23.51 -49.14 -21.40
N LEU A 427 -24.60 -49.92 -21.39
CA LEU A 427 -25.78 -49.66 -20.59
C LEU A 427 -25.65 -50.15 -19.14
N GLY A 428 -24.58 -50.88 -18.79
CA GLY A 428 -24.40 -51.48 -17.47
C GLY A 428 -25.20 -52.78 -17.25
N LEU A 429 -25.60 -53.45 -18.34
CA LEU A 429 -26.44 -54.65 -18.33
C LEU A 429 -25.65 -55.94 -18.55
N GLU A 430 -24.31 -55.89 -18.44
CA GLU A 430 -23.41 -57.01 -18.73
C GLU A 430 -23.55 -58.22 -17.81
N THR A 431 -24.17 -58.06 -16.64
CA THR A 431 -24.41 -59.14 -15.67
C THR A 431 -25.87 -59.58 -15.60
N ASP A 432 -26.77 -58.94 -16.36
CA ASP A 432 -28.19 -59.23 -16.30
C ASP A 432 -28.56 -60.34 -17.29
N ASN A 433 -28.81 -61.54 -16.73
CA ASN A 433 -29.15 -62.73 -17.51
C ASN A 433 -30.37 -62.53 -18.41
N LYS A 434 -31.34 -61.68 -18.01
CA LYS A 434 -32.53 -61.38 -18.83
C LYS A 434 -32.13 -60.81 -20.18
N TRP A 435 -31.19 -59.88 -20.20
CA TRP A 435 -30.76 -59.19 -21.42
C TRP A 435 -29.78 -60.02 -22.25
N ILE A 436 -28.96 -60.84 -21.60
CA ILE A 436 -28.05 -61.77 -22.27
C ILE A 436 -28.84 -62.86 -23.01
N GLU A 437 -29.88 -63.43 -22.39
CA GLU A 437 -30.77 -64.41 -23.02
C GLU A 437 -31.57 -63.80 -24.17
N LEU A 438 -32.10 -62.58 -24.01
CA LEU A 438 -32.83 -61.87 -25.07
C LEU A 438 -31.92 -61.61 -26.29
N ALA A 439 -30.68 -61.17 -26.04
CA ALA A 439 -29.70 -60.90 -27.10
C ALA A 439 -29.26 -62.17 -27.85
N THR A 440 -29.24 -63.32 -27.16
CA THR A 440 -28.85 -64.61 -27.75
C THR A 440 -30.00 -65.26 -28.54
N ASN A 441 -31.22 -65.21 -28.00
CA ASN A 441 -32.37 -65.92 -28.58
C ASN A 441 -33.13 -65.08 -29.62
N GLN A 442 -33.17 -63.75 -29.45
CA GLN A 442 -33.96 -62.84 -30.28
C GLN A 442 -33.19 -61.53 -30.57
N PRO A 443 -32.10 -61.59 -31.36
CA PRO A 443 -31.17 -60.47 -31.54
C PRO A 443 -31.81 -59.22 -32.16
N GLN A 444 -32.77 -59.38 -33.07
CA GLN A 444 -33.48 -58.25 -33.69
C GLN A 444 -34.36 -57.49 -32.69
N GLN A 445 -35.08 -58.22 -31.82
CA GLN A 445 -35.92 -57.62 -30.79
C GLN A 445 -35.06 -56.97 -29.70
N ALA A 446 -33.99 -57.66 -29.27
CA ALA A 446 -33.01 -57.11 -28.33
C ALA A 446 -32.42 -55.78 -28.86
N GLN A 447 -32.10 -55.71 -30.15
CA GLN A 447 -31.55 -54.49 -30.74
C GLN A 447 -32.52 -53.30 -30.65
N GLN A 448 -33.80 -53.49 -30.96
CA GLN A 448 -34.80 -52.42 -30.87
C GLN A 448 -35.02 -51.95 -29.43
N THR A 449 -35.11 -52.87 -28.47
CA THR A 449 -35.32 -52.51 -27.05
C THR A 449 -34.08 -51.82 -26.46
N LEU A 450 -32.87 -52.28 -26.81
CA LEU A 450 -31.62 -51.67 -26.38
C LEU A 450 -31.40 -50.27 -26.97
N GLU A 451 -31.89 -49.99 -28.18
CA GLU A 451 -31.86 -48.64 -28.75
C GLU A 451 -32.66 -47.64 -27.92
N ARG A 452 -33.78 -48.06 -27.33
CA ARG A 452 -34.58 -47.20 -26.45
C ARG A 452 -33.96 -47.06 -25.07
N LEU A 453 -33.44 -48.15 -24.50
CA LEU A 453 -32.68 -48.10 -23.24
C LEU A 453 -31.45 -47.18 -23.35
N GLU A 454 -30.86 -47.06 -24.53
CA GLU A 454 -29.75 -46.16 -24.79
C GLU A 454 -30.12 -44.69 -24.60
N ASP A 455 -31.36 -44.30 -24.91
CA ASP A 455 -31.84 -42.93 -24.64
C ASP A 455 -31.98 -42.65 -23.13
N TYR A 456 -32.49 -43.63 -22.36
CA TYR A 456 -32.57 -43.51 -20.89
C TYR A 456 -31.18 -43.45 -20.24
N HIS A 457 -30.24 -44.28 -20.71
CA HIS A 457 -28.85 -44.25 -20.25
C HIS A 457 -28.18 -42.92 -20.59
N LEU A 458 -28.36 -42.43 -21.83
CA LEU A 458 -27.78 -41.17 -22.28
C LEU A 458 -28.31 -39.99 -21.45
N ALA A 459 -29.61 -39.98 -21.12
CA ALA A 459 -30.19 -38.96 -20.25
C ALA A 459 -29.61 -39.01 -18.83
N GLY A 460 -29.50 -40.20 -18.22
CA GLY A 460 -28.86 -40.38 -16.91
C GLY A 460 -27.40 -39.92 -16.89
N ALA A 461 -26.62 -40.34 -17.90
CA ALA A 461 -25.22 -39.95 -18.05
C ALA A 461 -25.04 -38.44 -18.27
N THR A 462 -25.94 -37.82 -19.03
CA THR A 462 -25.95 -36.38 -19.30
C THR A 462 -26.29 -35.58 -18.04
N LEU A 463 -27.32 -35.98 -17.29
CA LEU A 463 -27.67 -35.36 -16.00
C LEU A 463 -26.52 -35.43 -15.00
N ARG A 464 -25.84 -36.58 -14.94
CA ARG A 464 -24.63 -36.72 -14.12
C ARG A 464 -23.54 -35.75 -14.56
N SER A 465 -23.26 -35.67 -15.85
CA SER A 465 -22.25 -34.73 -16.39
C SER A 465 -22.59 -33.29 -16.02
N ILE A 466 -23.86 -32.89 -16.09
CA ILE A 466 -24.31 -31.56 -15.69
C ILE A 466 -24.04 -31.33 -14.19
N ASN A 467 -24.41 -32.27 -13.32
CA ASN A 467 -24.18 -32.16 -11.87
C ASN A 467 -22.69 -32.06 -11.52
N VAL A 468 -21.84 -32.87 -12.16
CA VAL A 468 -20.38 -32.83 -11.97
C VAL A 468 -19.81 -31.48 -12.41
N CYS A 469 -20.23 -30.97 -13.57
CA CYS A 469 -19.80 -29.67 -14.08
C CYS A 469 -20.29 -28.52 -13.19
N ALA A 470 -21.54 -28.58 -12.71
CA ALA A 470 -22.12 -27.56 -11.83
C ALA A 470 -21.42 -27.51 -10.47
N GLY A 471 -21.10 -28.67 -9.88
CA GLY A 471 -20.28 -28.76 -8.67
C GLY A 471 -18.90 -28.12 -8.87
N ARG A 472 -18.22 -28.44 -9.97
CA ARG A 472 -16.92 -27.81 -10.33
C ARG A 472 -17.00 -26.28 -10.44
N ILE A 473 -18.07 -25.75 -11.04
CA ILE A 473 -18.27 -24.30 -11.12
C ILE A 473 -18.45 -23.70 -9.72
N ALA A 474 -19.25 -24.32 -8.86
CA ALA A 474 -19.45 -23.87 -7.49
C ALA A 474 -18.13 -23.85 -6.68
N ASP A 475 -17.30 -24.89 -6.81
CA ASP A 475 -16.00 -24.98 -6.16
C ASP A 475 -15.02 -23.91 -6.66
N MET A 476 -14.97 -23.65 -7.98
CA MET A 476 -14.15 -22.57 -8.55
C MET A 476 -14.59 -21.19 -8.08
N VAL A 477 -15.91 -20.92 -8.06
CA VAL A 477 -16.45 -19.63 -7.60
C VAL A 477 -16.18 -19.43 -6.11
N LYS A 478 -16.27 -20.50 -5.30
CA LYS A 478 -15.90 -20.47 -3.88
C LYS A 478 -14.43 -20.11 -3.69
N SER A 479 -13.54 -20.69 -4.50
CA SER A 479 -12.09 -20.41 -4.47
C SER A 479 -11.76 -18.98 -4.91
N LEU A 480 -12.44 -18.47 -5.94
CA LEU A 480 -12.31 -17.07 -6.41
C LEU A 480 -12.78 -16.06 -5.35
N LYS A 481 -13.80 -16.39 -4.56
CA LYS A 481 -14.34 -15.52 -3.52
C LYS A 481 -13.30 -15.17 -2.44
N GLY A 482 -12.27 -16.00 -2.25
CA GLY A 482 -11.12 -15.69 -1.38
C GLY A 482 -10.29 -14.50 -1.89
N TYR A 483 -10.11 -14.38 -3.21
CA TYR A 483 -9.31 -13.33 -3.86
C TYR A 483 -10.05 -11.99 -4.01
N ALA A 484 -11.39 -12.01 -4.04
CA ALA A 484 -12.22 -10.83 -4.27
C ALA A 484 -12.69 -10.14 -2.97
N ARG A 485 -12.28 -10.63 -1.79
CA ARG A 485 -12.52 -9.90 -0.54
C ARG A 485 -11.75 -8.57 -0.58
N PRO A 486 -12.36 -7.45 -0.16
CA PRO A 486 -11.59 -6.23 0.06
C PRO A 486 -10.43 -6.56 1.01
N ASP A 487 -9.23 -6.06 0.72
CA ASP A 487 -8.11 -6.11 1.65
C ASP A 487 -8.58 -5.43 2.95
N ASP A 488 -8.94 -6.22 3.96
CA ASP A 488 -8.95 -5.72 5.33
C ASP A 488 -7.47 -5.71 5.72
N GLU A 489 -6.86 -4.53 5.84
CA GLU A 489 -5.47 -4.39 6.33
C GLU A 489 -5.30 -4.93 7.76
N LYS A 490 -6.39 -5.38 8.39
CA LYS A 490 -6.42 -5.99 9.71
C LYS A 490 -5.84 -7.40 9.69
N LEU A 491 -5.20 -7.73 10.81
CA LEU A 491 -4.72 -9.07 11.09
C LEU A 491 -5.88 -9.95 11.55
N HIS A 492 -6.04 -11.10 10.90
CA HIS A 492 -7.03 -12.12 11.24
C HIS A 492 -6.35 -13.37 11.77
N LEU A 493 -6.98 -14.06 12.73
CA LEU A 493 -6.56 -15.39 13.15
C LEU A 493 -7.03 -16.41 12.10
N VAL A 494 -6.10 -17.01 11.37
CA VAL A 494 -6.39 -17.83 10.17
C VAL A 494 -5.59 -19.14 10.21
N ASP A 495 -6.22 -20.20 9.72
CA ASP A 495 -5.52 -21.44 9.37
C ASP A 495 -4.86 -21.27 8.00
N ILE A 496 -3.52 -21.30 7.97
CA ILE A 496 -2.75 -21.10 6.75
C ILE A 496 -2.88 -22.29 5.78
N HIS A 497 -3.30 -23.47 6.24
CA HIS A 497 -3.52 -24.62 5.35
C HIS A 497 -4.68 -24.35 4.38
N GLU A 498 -5.74 -23.66 4.82
CA GLU A 498 -6.87 -23.29 3.96
C GLU A 498 -6.38 -22.44 2.77
N GLY A 499 -5.57 -21.40 3.03
CA GLY A 499 -5.04 -20.54 1.97
C GLY A 499 -4.08 -21.24 1.00
N ILE A 500 -3.33 -22.23 1.47
CA ILE A 500 -2.44 -23.06 0.63
C ILE A 500 -3.28 -23.98 -0.27
N GLU A 501 -4.27 -24.67 0.29
CA GLU A 501 -5.15 -25.55 -0.48
C GLU A 501 -5.95 -24.78 -1.53
N ASP A 502 -6.51 -23.62 -1.18
CA ASP A 502 -7.19 -22.75 -2.14
C ASP A 502 -6.27 -22.39 -3.33
N THR A 503 -5.00 -22.12 -3.04
CA THR A 503 -4.00 -21.80 -4.07
C THR A 503 -3.67 -23.03 -4.93
N LEU A 504 -3.56 -24.22 -4.34
CA LEU A 504 -3.31 -25.47 -5.07
C LEU A 504 -4.47 -25.82 -6.00
N VAL A 505 -5.71 -25.59 -5.56
CA VAL A 505 -6.92 -25.78 -6.38
C VAL A 505 -6.89 -24.88 -7.61
N ILE A 506 -6.49 -23.61 -7.47
CA ILE A 506 -6.37 -22.68 -8.60
C ILE A 506 -5.37 -23.18 -9.65
N PHE A 507 -4.28 -23.81 -9.21
CA PHE A 507 -3.26 -24.37 -10.10
C PHE A 507 -3.52 -25.82 -10.52
N GLU A 508 -4.66 -26.43 -10.18
CA GLU A 508 -4.96 -27.84 -10.42
C GLU A 508 -4.69 -28.26 -11.88
N ASN A 509 -5.12 -27.46 -12.85
CA ASN A 509 -4.92 -27.78 -14.27
C ASN A 509 -3.47 -27.76 -14.73
N ARG A 510 -2.63 -26.88 -14.16
CA ARG A 510 -1.19 -26.85 -14.44
C ARG A 510 -0.48 -27.99 -13.71
N LEU A 511 -0.96 -28.34 -12.52
CA LEU A 511 -0.41 -29.41 -11.69
C LEU A 511 -0.89 -30.81 -12.09
N LYS A 512 -1.95 -30.94 -12.90
CA LYS A 512 -2.58 -32.22 -13.28
C LYS A 512 -1.63 -33.26 -13.88
N PHE A 513 -0.56 -32.83 -14.54
CA PHE A 513 0.45 -33.69 -15.15
C PHE A 513 1.71 -33.88 -14.28
N HIS A 514 1.67 -33.39 -13.05
CA HIS A 514 2.79 -33.27 -12.10
C HIS A 514 2.40 -33.93 -10.78
N THR A 515 3.39 -34.33 -9.97
CA THR A 515 3.12 -34.92 -8.65
C THR A 515 3.08 -33.82 -7.60
N VAL A 516 2.06 -33.81 -6.72
CA VAL A 516 1.97 -32.88 -5.59
C VAL A 516 1.89 -33.67 -4.29
N GLU A 517 2.92 -33.56 -3.45
CA GLU A 517 3.00 -34.16 -2.12
C GLU A 517 2.72 -33.11 -1.05
N ARG A 518 1.81 -33.40 -0.12
CA ARG A 518 1.41 -32.51 0.98
C ARG A 518 1.81 -33.14 2.32
N LEU A 519 2.63 -32.46 3.09
CA LEU A 519 3.07 -32.90 4.42
C LEU A 519 2.74 -31.81 5.44
N TYR A 520 1.51 -31.84 5.96
CA TYR A 520 1.06 -30.85 6.93
C TYR A 520 1.28 -31.33 8.36
N GLU A 521 2.02 -30.54 9.13
CA GLU A 521 2.10 -30.68 10.58
C GLU A 521 0.92 -29.92 11.23
N ASP A 522 0.47 -30.39 12.40
CA ASP A 522 -0.57 -29.71 13.17
C ASP A 522 -0.03 -28.39 13.74
N ILE A 523 -0.49 -27.28 13.18
CA ILE A 523 -0.04 -25.93 13.51
C ILE A 523 -1.22 -25.07 13.98
N PRO A 524 -1.01 -24.20 14.98
CA PRO A 524 -2.06 -23.32 15.47
C PRO A 524 -2.39 -22.24 14.43
N GLN A 525 -3.60 -21.68 14.53
CA GLN A 525 -3.99 -20.53 13.71
C GLN A 525 -3.06 -19.34 13.96
N ILE A 526 -2.66 -18.67 12.88
CA ILE A 526 -1.70 -17.56 12.91
C ILE A 526 -2.45 -16.26 12.71
N GLN A 527 -2.05 -15.22 13.44
CA GLN A 527 -2.55 -13.87 13.24
C GLN A 527 -1.83 -13.21 12.04
N CYS A 528 -2.51 -13.14 10.89
CA CYS A 528 -1.92 -12.67 9.63
C CYS A 528 -2.95 -11.94 8.74
N GLN A 529 -2.47 -11.28 7.68
CA GLN A 529 -3.31 -10.80 6.58
C GLN A 529 -3.47 -11.92 5.54
N PRO A 530 -4.60 -12.64 5.50
CA PRO A 530 -4.75 -13.83 4.67
C PRO A 530 -4.55 -13.58 3.17
N ILE A 531 -5.06 -12.46 2.63
CA ILE A 531 -4.94 -12.14 1.19
C ILE A 531 -3.47 -11.89 0.82
N ALA A 532 -2.72 -11.19 1.68
CA ALA A 532 -1.30 -10.93 1.47
C ALA A 532 -0.50 -12.25 1.47
N LEU A 533 -0.73 -13.14 2.44
CA LEU A 533 -0.06 -14.46 2.44
C LEU A 533 -0.49 -15.34 1.26
N GLN A 534 -1.74 -15.24 0.81
CA GLN A 534 -2.21 -15.97 -0.37
C GLN A 534 -1.47 -15.54 -1.65
N GLN A 535 -1.11 -14.26 -1.77
CA GLN A 535 -0.23 -13.77 -2.84
C GLN A 535 1.17 -14.38 -2.75
N VAL A 536 1.71 -14.59 -1.55
CA VAL A 536 2.98 -15.29 -1.34
C VAL A 536 2.89 -16.74 -1.86
N TRP A 537 1.86 -17.48 -1.46
CA TRP A 537 1.67 -18.87 -1.91
C TRP A 537 1.51 -18.96 -3.42
N THR A 538 0.73 -18.06 -4.01
CA THR A 538 0.50 -17.99 -5.46
C THR A 538 1.80 -17.81 -6.23
N ASN A 539 2.64 -16.87 -5.80
CA ASN A 539 3.92 -16.59 -6.43
C ASN A 539 4.91 -17.75 -6.31
N LEU A 540 5.02 -18.35 -5.11
CA LEU A 540 5.94 -19.47 -4.89
C LEU A 540 5.53 -20.72 -5.67
N ILE A 541 4.24 -21.06 -5.69
CA ILE A 541 3.72 -22.21 -6.45
C ILE A 541 3.84 -21.96 -7.96
N SER A 542 3.52 -20.77 -8.44
CA SER A 542 3.66 -20.44 -9.87
C SER A 542 5.12 -20.54 -10.33
N ASN A 543 6.06 -20.03 -9.53
CA ASN A 543 7.49 -20.13 -9.83
C ASN A 543 7.99 -21.58 -9.83
N ALA A 544 7.51 -22.41 -8.91
CA ALA A 544 7.80 -23.85 -8.90
C ALA A 544 7.29 -24.54 -10.18
N ILE A 545 6.04 -24.25 -10.59
CA ILE A 545 5.45 -24.81 -11.80
C ILE A 545 6.23 -24.40 -13.05
N ASP A 546 6.64 -23.14 -13.14
CA ASP A 546 7.41 -22.63 -14.27
C ASP A 546 8.80 -23.27 -14.38
N ALA A 547 9.35 -23.77 -13.26
CA ALA A 547 10.65 -24.41 -13.21
C ALA A 547 10.61 -25.92 -13.51
N PHE A 548 9.42 -26.54 -13.60
CA PHE A 548 9.30 -27.98 -13.72
C PHE A 548 9.92 -28.56 -15.00
N PRO A 549 10.54 -29.75 -14.91
CA PRO A 549 10.82 -30.58 -16.08
C PRO A 549 9.53 -31.21 -16.63
N ALA A 550 9.63 -32.03 -17.68
CA ALA A 550 8.46 -32.69 -18.32
C ALA A 550 7.57 -33.51 -17.35
N LYS A 551 8.12 -33.94 -16.21
CA LYS A 551 7.38 -34.47 -15.06
C LYS A 551 7.92 -33.82 -13.79
N GLY A 552 7.32 -32.71 -13.40
CA GLY A 552 7.68 -32.03 -12.16
C GLY A 552 7.02 -32.62 -10.92
N GLU A 553 7.63 -32.33 -9.77
CA GLU A 553 7.19 -32.71 -8.44
C GLU A 553 7.19 -31.46 -7.55
N LEU A 554 6.08 -31.22 -6.86
CA LEU A 554 5.94 -30.18 -5.84
C LEU A 554 5.71 -30.84 -4.49
N LYS A 555 6.53 -30.48 -3.51
CA LYS A 555 6.35 -30.89 -2.12
C LYS A 555 6.05 -29.66 -1.27
N VAL A 556 4.88 -29.63 -0.64
CA VAL A 556 4.46 -28.58 0.29
C VAL A 556 4.51 -29.14 1.70
N GLN A 557 5.28 -28.50 2.58
CA GLN A 557 5.48 -28.96 3.95
C GLN A 557 5.33 -27.81 4.94
N THR A 558 4.57 -28.03 6.01
CA THR A 558 4.46 -27.11 7.15
C THR A 558 5.16 -27.70 8.37
N GLN A 559 5.83 -26.86 9.16
CA GLN A 559 6.52 -27.27 10.38
C GLN A 559 6.41 -26.22 11.49
N LYS A 560 6.34 -26.65 12.75
CA LYS A 560 6.53 -25.77 13.92
C LYS A 560 7.95 -25.85 14.43
N LEU A 561 8.64 -24.70 14.54
CA LEU A 561 10.01 -24.62 15.04
C LEU A 561 10.14 -23.56 16.12
N SER A 562 10.68 -23.90 17.29
CA SER A 562 11.02 -22.93 18.32
C SER A 562 12.50 -22.54 18.19
N ARG A 563 12.80 -21.25 18.00
CA ARG A 563 14.17 -20.75 17.88
C ARG A 563 14.35 -19.45 18.67
N CYS A 564 15.39 -19.40 19.50
CA CYS A 564 15.74 -18.24 20.32
C CYS A 564 14.59 -17.72 21.22
N GLY A 565 13.72 -18.61 21.71
CA GLY A 565 12.59 -18.23 22.56
C GLY A 565 11.34 -17.75 21.81
N CYS A 566 11.34 -17.75 20.48
CA CYS A 566 10.16 -17.48 19.64
C CYS A 566 9.70 -18.75 18.93
N ASP A 567 8.39 -18.98 18.88
CA ASP A 567 7.79 -20.03 18.07
C ASP A 567 7.62 -19.53 16.63
N TRP A 568 7.93 -20.39 15.66
CA TRP A 568 7.82 -20.11 14.24
C TRP A 568 6.98 -21.17 13.57
N VAL A 569 6.17 -20.75 12.62
CA VAL A 569 5.58 -21.63 11.62
C VAL A 569 6.37 -21.47 10.33
N VAL A 570 6.85 -22.59 9.80
CA VAL A 570 7.62 -22.63 8.56
C VAL A 570 6.81 -23.36 7.50
N VAL A 571 6.53 -22.67 6.40
CA VAL A 571 5.91 -23.25 5.20
C VAL A 571 6.98 -23.38 4.13
N SER A 572 7.20 -24.57 3.61
CA SER A 572 8.21 -24.83 2.59
C SER A 572 7.61 -25.44 1.32
N PHE A 573 8.04 -24.91 0.18
CA PHE A 573 7.69 -25.37 -1.16
C PHE A 573 8.98 -25.86 -1.80
N THR A 574 9.05 -27.17 -2.09
CA THR A 574 10.20 -27.79 -2.76
C THR A 574 9.79 -28.29 -4.12
N ASP A 575 10.45 -27.82 -5.17
CA ASP A 575 10.31 -28.31 -6.54
C ASP A 575 11.56 -29.05 -7.01
N ASN A 576 11.38 -29.98 -7.95
CA ASN A 576 12.47 -30.67 -8.65
C ASN A 576 12.86 -29.99 -9.98
N GLY A 577 12.72 -28.66 -10.02
CA GLY A 577 12.94 -27.86 -11.22
C GLY A 577 14.40 -27.65 -11.59
N CYS A 578 14.63 -26.72 -12.52
CA CYS A 578 15.97 -26.41 -13.02
C CYS A 578 16.96 -25.84 -11.98
N GLY A 579 16.51 -25.47 -10.78
CA GLY A 579 17.34 -24.91 -9.71
C GLY A 579 17.83 -23.48 -9.99
N ILE A 580 18.36 -22.81 -8.97
CA ILE A 580 18.83 -21.43 -9.01
C ILE A 580 20.34 -21.38 -8.76
N ALA A 581 21.10 -20.76 -9.66
CA ALA A 581 22.54 -20.61 -9.51
C ALA A 581 22.91 -19.71 -8.31
N PRO A 582 24.01 -19.98 -7.57
CA PRO A 582 24.37 -19.21 -6.37
C PRO A 582 24.50 -17.70 -6.58
N ALA A 583 25.02 -17.27 -7.75
CA ALA A 583 25.11 -15.85 -8.10
C ALA A 583 23.73 -15.19 -8.26
N THR A 584 22.75 -15.94 -8.79
CA THR A 584 21.37 -15.50 -9.00
C THR A 584 20.57 -15.48 -7.69
N GLN A 585 20.89 -16.36 -6.73
CA GLN A 585 20.25 -16.39 -5.40
C GLN A 585 20.45 -15.08 -4.61
N GLN A 586 21.56 -14.36 -4.83
CA GLN A 586 21.79 -13.07 -4.18
C GLN A 586 20.98 -11.92 -4.82
N GLN A 587 20.54 -12.07 -6.07
CA GLN A 587 19.87 -11.01 -6.84
C GLN A 587 18.38 -11.25 -7.04
N MET A 588 17.87 -12.47 -6.81
CA MET A 588 16.47 -12.85 -7.06
C MET A 588 15.42 -12.07 -6.24
N PHE A 589 15.84 -11.36 -5.19
CA PHE A 589 14.98 -10.49 -4.39
C PHE A 589 15.09 -9.00 -4.77
N THR A 590 15.96 -8.64 -5.72
CA THR A 590 16.11 -7.26 -6.19
C THR A 590 14.97 -6.88 -7.14
N LEU A 591 14.47 -5.63 -7.05
CA LEU A 591 13.42 -5.14 -7.93
C LEU A 591 13.82 -5.24 -9.41
N ASN A 592 12.87 -5.65 -10.25
CA ASN A 592 13.01 -5.78 -11.71
C ASN A 592 13.97 -6.89 -12.18
N PHE A 593 14.40 -7.79 -11.29
CA PHE A 593 15.21 -8.94 -11.67
C PHE A 593 14.32 -10.09 -12.16
N THR A 594 14.43 -10.44 -13.45
CA THR A 594 13.65 -11.52 -14.08
C THR A 594 14.51 -12.39 -14.98
N THR A 595 14.31 -13.71 -14.92
CA THR A 595 14.98 -14.70 -15.78
C THR A 595 14.09 -15.17 -16.92
N LYS A 596 12.86 -14.64 -17.05
CA LYS A 596 11.88 -15.02 -18.08
C LYS A 596 12.07 -14.18 -19.35
N LYS A 597 12.29 -14.83 -20.52
CA LYS A 597 12.43 -14.15 -21.83
C LYS A 597 11.09 -13.56 -22.30
N GLU A 598 11.18 -12.47 -23.08
CA GLU A 598 10.07 -11.71 -23.69
C GLU A 598 8.97 -12.63 -24.25
N GLY A 599 7.82 -12.66 -23.58
CA GLY A 599 6.66 -13.49 -23.94
C GLY A 599 5.80 -13.91 -22.75
N ASN A 600 6.42 -14.20 -21.60
CA ASN A 600 5.74 -14.36 -20.32
C ASN A 600 6.12 -13.15 -19.45
N PHE A 601 5.18 -12.21 -19.24
CA PHE A 601 5.40 -11.00 -18.45
C PHE A 601 5.72 -11.33 -16.97
N GLY A 602 6.98 -11.63 -16.68
CA GLY A 602 7.54 -11.64 -15.35
C GLY A 602 8.25 -10.31 -15.13
N LEU A 603 7.57 -9.33 -14.54
CA LEU A 603 8.14 -8.00 -14.23
C LEU A 603 9.34 -8.06 -13.25
N GLY A 604 9.63 -9.24 -12.67
CA GLY A 604 10.72 -9.41 -11.71
C GLY A 604 10.42 -8.82 -10.33
N ILE A 605 9.13 -8.65 -10.00
CA ILE A 605 8.67 -7.99 -8.77
C ILE A 605 8.10 -9.03 -7.78
N GLY A 606 7.51 -10.13 -8.25
CA GLY A 606 6.81 -11.10 -7.40
C GLY A 606 7.57 -11.66 -6.19
N LEU A 607 8.86 -12.00 -6.32
CA LEU A 607 9.67 -12.48 -5.18
C LEU A 607 10.03 -11.36 -4.20
N SER A 608 10.20 -10.13 -4.68
CA SER A 608 10.42 -8.96 -3.83
C SER A 608 9.15 -8.59 -3.04
N VAL A 609 7.97 -8.71 -3.65
CA VAL A 609 6.68 -8.55 -2.96
C VAL A 609 6.49 -9.64 -1.92
N CYS A 610 6.82 -10.90 -2.24
CA CYS A 610 6.77 -11.97 -1.24
C CYS A 610 7.62 -11.64 -0.03
N GLN A 611 8.86 -11.17 -0.24
CA GLN A 611 9.76 -10.82 0.85
C GLN A 611 9.19 -9.66 1.70
N GLN A 612 8.62 -8.64 1.07
CA GLN A 612 8.01 -7.52 1.77
C GLN A 612 6.79 -7.94 2.59
N ILE A 613 5.87 -8.71 2.00
CA ILE A 613 4.68 -9.21 2.71
C ILE A 613 5.13 -10.03 3.93
N VAL A 614 6.07 -10.95 3.74
CA VAL A 614 6.58 -11.78 4.84
C VAL A 614 7.28 -10.91 5.90
N HIS A 615 8.01 -9.86 5.51
CA HIS A 615 8.64 -8.91 6.44
C HIS A 615 7.63 -8.07 7.24
N GLN A 616 6.53 -7.63 6.61
CA GLN A 616 5.41 -6.95 7.28
C GLN A 616 4.76 -7.84 8.35
N HIS A 617 4.83 -9.16 8.17
CA HIS A 617 4.39 -10.16 9.15
C HIS A 617 5.48 -10.51 10.18
N GLY A 618 6.60 -9.78 10.23
CA GLY A 618 7.74 -10.07 11.11
C GLY A 618 8.51 -11.34 10.74
N GLY A 619 8.29 -11.86 9.53
CA GLY A 619 8.84 -13.11 9.03
C GLY A 619 10.09 -12.96 8.16
N GLN A 620 10.55 -14.09 7.61
CA GLN A 620 11.64 -14.13 6.62
C GLN A 620 11.46 -15.25 5.59
N ILE A 621 11.98 -15.08 4.38
CA ILE A 621 12.02 -16.12 3.33
C ILE A 621 13.46 -16.63 3.20
N LYS A 622 13.63 -17.96 3.15
CA LYS A 622 14.90 -18.62 2.88
C LYS A 622 14.83 -19.45 1.61
N VAL A 623 15.95 -19.50 0.89
CA VAL A 623 16.11 -20.28 -0.32
C VAL A 623 17.23 -21.28 -0.12
N ASP A 624 16.96 -22.52 -0.51
CA ASP A 624 17.95 -23.57 -0.65
C ASP A 624 17.76 -24.20 -2.03
N SER A 625 18.77 -24.18 -2.89
CA SER A 625 18.61 -24.65 -4.26
C SER A 625 19.92 -25.17 -4.83
N VAL A 626 19.79 -26.26 -5.60
CA VAL A 626 20.88 -26.90 -6.33
C VAL A 626 20.51 -26.93 -7.80
N VAL A 627 21.37 -26.34 -8.64
CA VAL A 627 21.18 -26.27 -10.10
C VAL A 627 20.98 -27.67 -10.68
N GLY A 628 19.90 -27.83 -11.44
CA GLY A 628 19.51 -29.09 -12.08
C GLY A 628 18.95 -30.16 -11.15
N GLN A 629 18.72 -29.86 -9.87
CA GLN A 629 18.15 -30.81 -8.91
C GLN A 629 16.86 -30.30 -8.27
N PHE A 630 16.92 -29.20 -7.51
CA PHE A 630 15.76 -28.72 -6.76
C PHE A 630 15.85 -27.25 -6.38
N THR A 631 14.70 -26.66 -6.05
CA THR A 631 14.60 -25.38 -5.34
C THR A 631 13.66 -25.56 -4.15
N LYS A 632 14.07 -25.10 -2.97
CA LYS A 632 13.29 -25.08 -1.74
C LYS A 632 13.15 -23.66 -1.24
N MET A 633 11.92 -23.15 -1.28
CA MET A 633 11.53 -21.85 -0.73
C MET A 633 10.87 -22.07 0.62
N SER A 634 11.41 -21.47 1.68
CA SER A 634 10.88 -21.62 3.05
C SER A 634 10.47 -20.27 3.62
N VAL A 635 9.18 -20.10 3.91
CA VAL A 635 8.59 -18.91 4.52
C VAL A 635 8.47 -19.13 6.02
N TRP A 636 9.09 -18.26 6.81
CA TRP A 636 9.10 -18.29 8.27
C TRP A 636 8.19 -17.20 8.80
N LEU A 637 7.15 -17.57 9.54
CA LEU A 637 6.21 -16.65 10.16
C LEU A 637 6.30 -16.78 11.68
N PRO A 638 6.47 -15.67 12.43
CA PRO A 638 6.49 -15.71 13.89
C PRO A 638 5.09 -16.03 14.42
N PHE A 639 5.02 -16.82 15.48
CA PHE A 639 3.79 -17.12 16.19
C PHE A 639 4.03 -16.99 17.70
N CYS A 640 3.19 -16.24 18.39
CA CYS A 640 3.16 -16.21 19.85
C CYS A 640 1.88 -16.93 20.31
N GLN A 641 2.02 -17.97 21.14
CA GLN A 641 0.86 -18.53 21.84
C GLN A 641 0.27 -17.44 22.74
N VAL A 642 -0.92 -16.95 22.40
CA VAL A 642 -1.70 -16.12 23.32
C VAL A 642 -2.10 -17.03 24.48
N PRO A 643 -1.77 -16.71 25.75
CA PRO A 643 -2.26 -17.50 26.88
C PRO A 643 -3.79 -17.45 26.90
N PRO A 644 -4.49 -18.55 27.20
CA PRO A 644 -5.94 -18.53 27.27
C PRO A 644 -6.37 -17.49 28.31
N ILE A 645 -7.19 -16.53 27.87
CA ILE A 645 -7.84 -15.57 28.77
C ILE A 645 -8.76 -16.40 29.66
N VAL A 646 -8.32 -16.65 30.89
CA VAL A 646 -9.18 -17.15 31.96
C VAL A 646 -10.25 -16.07 32.15
N LYS A 647 -11.47 -16.34 31.66
CA LYS A 647 -12.65 -15.60 32.11
C LYS A 647 -12.82 -15.92 33.59
N GLU A 648 -12.35 -15.03 34.45
CA GLU A 648 -12.80 -15.02 35.84
C GLU A 648 -14.31 -14.75 35.83
N LEU A 649 -15.02 -15.67 36.48
CA LEU A 649 -16.49 -15.78 36.58
C LEU A 649 -17.11 -14.64 37.40
#